data_AF-A0A933AUC2-F1
#
_entry.id   AF-A0A933AUC2-F1
#
_cell.length_a   1.000
_cell.length_b   1.000
_cell.length_c   1.000
_cell.angle_alpha   90.00
_cell.angle_beta   90.00
_cell.angle_gamma   90.00
#
_symmetry.space_group_name_H-M   'P 1'
#
loop_
_entity.id
_entity.type
_entity.pdbx_description
1 polymer ?
#
loop_
_entity_poly.entity_id
_entity_poly.type
_entity_poly.pdbx_seq_one_letter_code
_entity_poly.pdbx_strand_id
1 'polypeptide(L)'
;IPASPDDEDTRDYFLGKRPTGATTDSKVDLGIIVRDIEELVVLNDEAHHIHDPRMAWFKSIEDIHNRLKQKGAALSLQVDVTATPKHNNGAIFVQTVADYPLVEAIWQNVVKHPVLPDAPSRAKLVERQSAKYTEKYADYIHLGVVEWRKAYAEHQKLGKKAILFVMTDDTRNCDDVATYLESSYPDLKDAVLVIHTKSNGEISESTSGKGKEELDLLRRQANAIDGLDSPFKAIVSVMVLKEGWDVRNVTTIVGLRAYSAQSNILPEQTLGRGLRKMYPGGVEEYVSVVGTNAFMDFVESIQAEGVVLERKPMGPGTQPKTPLVIEIDRENAKKDIEALDIEIPVLTPRIYREYKSIAELDITALEHQRVAYRQFSEEEQREIVFKDISTGEVTHTTILDTAGIADYRSVIGYFAQIIMKDLRLVSGYDIMYGKIKAFVQEQLFDRRVELESPNTLRNLSELAATRTLIETFKKAINALTVQDRGDAAIRDTIKLRQTRPFVAKDQGYLVPSKSVFNRIIGDSPFELLFASFLERCDDVVSFAKNYLAVRFKLDYLNADGEIASYFPDFLVKLSDKRIFIIETKGREDLDVPLKMQRLRQWCEDVNQVQTDVTYDFVYVDQESFEEYRPTSFRELAGSFREYQ
;
A
#
# COMPACT_ATOMS: atom_id res chain seq x y z
N ILE A 1 -5.49 -25.67 -10.88
CA ILE A 1 -6.02 -24.46 -11.54
C ILE A 1 -4.92 -23.98 -12.48
N PRO A 2 -5.18 -23.79 -13.79
CA PRO A 2 -4.20 -23.16 -14.68
C PRO A 2 -3.96 -21.71 -14.21
N ALA A 3 -2.73 -21.23 -14.34
CA ALA A 3 -2.40 -19.87 -13.93
C ALA A 3 -3.22 -18.85 -14.75
N SER A 4 -3.68 -17.80 -14.09
CA SER A 4 -4.60 -16.78 -14.61
C SER A 4 -3.94 -15.40 -14.50
N PRO A 5 -4.24 -14.45 -15.40
CA PRO A 5 -3.83 -13.06 -15.21
C PRO A 5 -4.50 -12.41 -13.99
N ASP A 6 -5.57 -13.03 -13.48
CA ASP A 6 -6.31 -12.59 -12.30
C ASP A 6 -5.78 -13.19 -10.97
N ASP A 7 -4.70 -13.98 -11.02
CA ASP A 7 -4.05 -14.52 -9.81
C ASP A 7 -3.34 -13.40 -9.03
N GLU A 8 -3.38 -13.44 -7.69
CA GLU A 8 -2.60 -12.50 -6.85
C GLU A 8 -1.09 -12.54 -7.15
N ASP A 9 -0.60 -13.71 -7.60
CA ASP A 9 0.76 -13.93 -8.06
C ASP A 9 0.75 -14.41 -9.52
N THR A 10 0.87 -13.46 -10.43
CA THR A 10 0.82 -13.72 -11.87
C THR A 10 2.12 -14.30 -12.44
N ARG A 11 3.12 -14.63 -11.60
CA ARG A 11 4.40 -15.19 -12.07
C ARG A 11 4.20 -16.47 -12.86
N ASP A 12 3.37 -17.40 -12.38
CA ASP A 12 3.12 -18.66 -13.11
C ASP A 12 2.32 -18.43 -14.40
N TYR A 13 1.57 -17.32 -14.50
CA TYR A 13 0.84 -16.94 -15.72
C TYR A 13 1.78 -16.37 -16.78
N PHE A 14 2.67 -15.44 -16.42
CA PHE A 14 3.61 -14.82 -17.36
C PHE A 14 4.86 -15.67 -17.63
N LEU A 15 5.37 -16.38 -16.62
CA LEU A 15 6.65 -17.11 -16.68
C LEU A 15 6.46 -18.63 -16.80
N GLY A 16 5.23 -19.12 -16.64
CA GLY A 16 4.92 -20.55 -16.57
C GLY A 16 5.29 -21.17 -15.23
N LYS A 17 4.89 -22.43 -15.02
CA LYS A 17 5.22 -23.17 -13.80
C LYS A 17 6.73 -23.33 -13.67
N ARG A 18 7.25 -23.07 -12.47
CA ARG A 18 8.66 -23.30 -12.13
C ARG A 18 9.07 -24.74 -12.50
N PRO A 19 10.19 -24.95 -13.20
CA PRO A 19 10.64 -26.30 -13.57
C PRO A 19 10.84 -27.15 -12.31
N THR A 20 10.28 -28.37 -12.30
CA THR A 20 10.42 -29.32 -11.19
C THR A 20 11.18 -30.56 -11.65
N GLY A 21 12.33 -30.82 -11.02
CA GLY A 21 13.16 -32.00 -11.27
C GLY A 21 14.44 -31.74 -12.07
N ALA A 22 15.44 -32.60 -11.87
CA ALA A 22 16.57 -32.73 -12.79
C ALA A 22 16.12 -33.55 -13.99
N THR A 23 16.13 -32.97 -15.18
CA THR A 23 15.70 -33.66 -16.41
C THR A 23 16.78 -34.65 -16.85
N THR A 24 16.37 -35.87 -17.23
CA THR A 24 17.23 -36.85 -17.94
C THR A 24 17.27 -36.61 -19.46
N ASP A 25 16.46 -35.67 -19.95
CA ASP A 25 16.46 -35.27 -21.35
C ASP A 25 17.75 -34.54 -21.70
N SER A 26 18.31 -34.94 -22.86
CA SER A 26 19.48 -34.39 -23.52
C SER A 26 19.77 -32.92 -23.15
N LYS A 27 21.05 -32.64 -22.83
CA LYS A 27 21.64 -31.30 -22.73
C LYS A 27 21.55 -30.57 -24.07
N VAL A 28 20.35 -30.30 -24.58
CA VAL A 28 20.17 -29.38 -25.69
C VAL A 28 20.65 -28.04 -25.16
N ASP A 29 21.76 -27.57 -25.73
CA ASP A 29 22.35 -26.29 -25.36
C ASP A 29 21.28 -25.22 -25.55
N LEU A 30 20.96 -24.49 -24.47
CA LEU A 30 20.00 -23.40 -24.51
C LEU A 30 20.37 -22.39 -25.60
N GLY A 31 21.66 -22.20 -25.85
CA GLY A 31 22.16 -21.39 -26.94
C GLY A 31 21.82 -21.95 -28.32
N ILE A 32 21.62 -23.25 -28.53
CA ILE A 32 21.11 -23.78 -29.82
C ILE A 32 19.64 -23.41 -29.98
N ILE A 33 18.84 -23.58 -28.93
CA ILE A 33 17.41 -23.25 -28.92
C ILE A 33 17.22 -21.76 -29.20
N VAL A 34 17.87 -20.88 -28.43
CA VAL A 34 17.72 -19.42 -28.54
C VAL A 34 18.17 -18.90 -29.91
N ARG A 35 19.14 -19.56 -30.56
CA ARG A 35 19.63 -19.18 -31.90
C ARG A 35 18.70 -19.63 -33.04
N ASP A 36 17.73 -20.49 -32.77
CA ASP A 36 16.75 -20.98 -33.74
C ASP A 36 15.36 -20.31 -33.63
N ILE A 37 15.19 -19.37 -32.69
CA ILE A 37 13.96 -18.57 -32.56
C ILE A 37 13.97 -17.42 -33.59
N GLU A 38 12.82 -17.14 -34.22
CA GLU A 38 12.69 -16.09 -35.24
C GLU A 38 12.57 -14.68 -34.64
N GLU A 39 11.88 -14.54 -33.51
CA GLU A 39 11.71 -13.26 -32.79
C GLU A 39 12.23 -13.38 -31.36
N LEU A 40 13.19 -12.54 -31.01
CA LEU A 40 13.84 -12.59 -29.70
C LEU A 40 13.91 -11.19 -29.07
N VAL A 41 13.44 -11.11 -27.84
CA VAL A 41 13.59 -9.93 -26.97
C VAL A 41 14.53 -10.28 -25.82
N VAL A 42 15.46 -9.37 -25.52
CA VAL A 42 16.34 -9.46 -24.35
C VAL A 42 15.95 -8.38 -23.36
N LEU A 43 15.68 -8.77 -22.12
CA LEU A 43 15.45 -7.85 -21.00
C LEU A 43 16.59 -8.08 -20.00
N ASN A 44 17.44 -7.09 -19.79
CA ASN A 44 18.54 -7.16 -18.85
C ASN A 44 18.23 -6.33 -17.60
N ASP A 45 18.25 -6.98 -16.44
CA ASP A 45 18.26 -6.31 -15.15
C ASP A 45 19.70 -6.01 -14.72
N GLU A 46 19.89 -4.99 -13.89
CA GLU A 46 21.20 -4.48 -13.43
C GLU A 46 22.20 -4.27 -14.59
N ALA A 47 21.70 -3.70 -15.70
CA ALA A 47 22.42 -3.66 -16.97
C ALA A 47 23.76 -2.90 -16.91
N HIS A 48 24.01 -2.10 -15.88
CA HIS A 48 25.31 -1.48 -15.65
C HIS A 48 26.48 -2.48 -15.56
N HIS A 49 26.19 -3.75 -15.29
CA HIS A 49 27.18 -4.82 -15.30
C HIS A 49 27.50 -5.38 -16.67
N ILE A 50 26.68 -5.18 -17.71
CA ILE A 50 26.78 -5.95 -18.97
C ILE A 50 27.35 -5.17 -20.16
N HIS A 51 27.59 -3.86 -20.03
CA HIS A 51 28.10 -3.02 -21.11
C HIS A 51 29.62 -3.10 -21.34
N ASP A 52 30.33 -4.09 -20.76
CA ASP A 52 31.74 -4.37 -21.11
C ASP A 52 31.79 -5.34 -22.30
N PRO A 53 32.28 -4.92 -23.49
CA PRO A 53 32.35 -5.77 -24.68
C PRO A 53 33.18 -7.04 -24.50
N ARG A 54 34.01 -7.12 -23.46
CA ARG A 54 34.82 -8.30 -23.15
C ARG A 54 33.99 -9.41 -22.49
N MET A 55 32.84 -9.09 -21.92
CA MET A 55 32.01 -10.04 -21.18
C MET A 55 31.41 -11.12 -22.07
N ALA A 56 31.32 -12.33 -21.50
CA ALA A 56 30.73 -13.47 -22.17
C ALA A 56 29.25 -13.21 -22.52
N TRP A 57 28.50 -12.55 -21.64
CA TRP A 57 27.09 -12.22 -21.89
C TRP A 57 26.91 -11.25 -23.06
N PHE A 58 27.67 -10.15 -23.07
CA PHE A 58 27.68 -9.19 -24.18
C PHE A 58 27.98 -9.89 -25.52
N LYS A 59 29.04 -10.70 -25.57
CA LYS A 59 29.42 -11.49 -26.76
C LYS A 59 28.36 -12.51 -27.15
N SER A 60 27.61 -13.04 -26.18
CA SER A 60 26.53 -14.00 -26.45
C SER A 60 25.36 -13.30 -27.13
N ILE A 61 24.96 -12.12 -26.66
CA ILE A 61 23.93 -11.30 -27.32
C ILE A 61 24.39 -10.92 -28.74
N GLU A 62 25.65 -10.53 -28.91
CA GLU A 62 26.24 -10.21 -30.22
C GLU A 62 26.23 -11.42 -31.17
N ASP A 63 26.64 -12.62 -30.72
CA ASP A 63 26.59 -13.85 -31.52
C ASP A 63 25.15 -14.21 -31.91
N ILE A 64 24.20 -14.13 -30.97
CA ILE A 64 22.78 -14.38 -31.25
C ILE A 64 22.26 -13.42 -32.32
N HIS A 65 22.51 -12.12 -32.15
CA HIS A 65 22.09 -11.10 -33.11
C HIS A 65 22.71 -11.31 -34.50
N ASN A 66 24.01 -11.63 -34.57
CA ASN A 66 24.70 -11.88 -35.84
C ASN A 66 24.18 -13.14 -36.56
N ARG A 67 23.78 -14.18 -35.83
CA ARG A 67 23.16 -15.38 -36.41
C ARG A 67 21.76 -15.10 -36.93
N LEU A 68 20.96 -14.31 -36.21
CA LEU A 68 19.65 -13.87 -36.69
C LEU A 68 19.79 -13.09 -38.00
N LYS A 69 20.81 -12.23 -38.11
CA LYS A 69 21.15 -11.52 -39.36
C LYS A 69 21.43 -12.45 -40.53
N GLN A 70 22.12 -13.57 -40.31
CA GLN A 70 22.38 -14.57 -41.36
C GLN A 70 21.10 -15.23 -41.87
N LYS A 71 20.03 -15.25 -41.06
CA LYS A 71 18.71 -15.78 -41.41
C LYS A 71 17.75 -14.71 -41.95
N GLY A 72 18.22 -13.47 -42.15
CA GLY A 72 17.36 -12.35 -42.58
C GLY A 72 16.53 -11.71 -41.47
N ALA A 73 16.81 -12.04 -40.21
CA ALA A 73 16.16 -11.48 -39.02
C ALA A 73 17.14 -10.62 -38.21
N ALA A 74 16.69 -10.08 -37.07
CA ALA A 74 17.53 -9.39 -36.10
C ALA A 74 16.94 -9.57 -34.70
N LEU A 75 17.70 -9.20 -33.67
CA LEU A 75 17.13 -9.09 -32.33
C LEU A 75 16.00 -8.05 -32.36
N SER A 76 14.80 -8.45 -31.93
CA SER A 76 13.59 -7.62 -32.03
C SER A 76 13.65 -6.43 -31.08
N LEU A 77 14.15 -6.65 -29.85
CA LEU A 77 14.32 -5.61 -28.85
C LEU A 77 15.36 -6.03 -27.79
N GLN A 78 16.14 -5.07 -27.31
CA GLN A 78 16.90 -5.19 -26.06
C GLN A 78 16.48 -4.05 -25.15
N VAL A 79 16.02 -4.37 -23.94
CA VAL A 79 15.71 -3.39 -22.89
C VAL A 79 16.63 -3.62 -21.72
N ASP A 80 17.35 -2.58 -21.34
CA ASP A 80 18.28 -2.57 -20.24
C ASP A 80 17.68 -1.73 -19.11
N VAL A 81 17.52 -2.32 -17.93
CA VAL A 81 17.09 -1.62 -16.71
C VAL A 81 18.23 -1.61 -15.70
N THR A 82 18.46 -0.46 -15.06
CA THR A 82 19.52 -0.30 -14.07
C THR A 82 19.25 0.92 -13.19
N ALA A 83 19.58 0.83 -11.91
CA ALA A 83 19.56 1.98 -11.01
C ALA A 83 20.75 2.93 -11.21
N THR A 84 21.83 2.47 -11.87
CA THR A 84 23.05 3.26 -12.06
C THR A 84 23.48 3.26 -13.53
N PRO A 85 22.86 4.08 -14.40
CA PRO A 85 23.10 4.06 -15.85
C PRO A 85 24.39 4.78 -16.26
N LYS A 86 25.48 4.58 -15.51
CA LYS A 86 26.77 5.28 -15.68
C LYS A 86 27.87 4.29 -16.07
N HIS A 87 28.69 4.65 -17.04
CA HIS A 87 29.95 3.99 -17.34
C HIS A 87 30.98 4.22 -16.22
N ASN A 88 32.07 3.45 -16.20
CA ASN A 88 33.16 3.62 -15.21
C ASN A 88 33.83 5.01 -15.24
N ASN A 89 33.70 5.75 -16.34
CA ASN A 89 34.16 7.12 -16.50
C ASN A 89 33.12 8.18 -16.08
N GLY A 90 31.95 7.76 -15.57
CA GLY A 90 30.85 8.62 -15.13
C GLY A 90 29.87 9.05 -16.23
N ALA A 91 30.12 8.72 -17.51
CA ALA A 91 29.21 9.07 -18.60
C ALA A 91 27.92 8.23 -18.55
N ILE A 92 26.77 8.86 -18.75
CA ILE A 92 25.47 8.18 -18.84
C ILE A 92 25.41 7.35 -20.13
N PHE A 93 24.71 6.22 -20.09
CA PHE A 93 24.45 5.41 -21.29
C PHE A 93 23.71 6.23 -22.35
N VAL A 94 24.30 6.32 -23.55
CA VAL A 94 23.83 7.18 -24.65
C VAL A 94 22.40 6.83 -25.12
N GLN A 95 21.95 5.61 -24.85
CA GLN A 95 20.66 5.06 -25.29
C GLN A 95 19.57 5.09 -24.20
N THR A 96 19.74 5.91 -23.15
CA THR A 96 18.73 6.04 -22.08
C THR A 96 17.44 6.64 -22.64
N VAL A 97 16.37 5.85 -22.71
CA VAL A 97 15.06 6.27 -23.28
C VAL A 97 14.07 6.77 -22.23
N ALA A 98 14.26 6.38 -20.97
CA ALA A 98 13.47 6.82 -19.82
C ALA A 98 14.36 6.82 -18.58
N ASP A 99 14.15 7.79 -17.70
CA ASP A 99 14.84 7.91 -16.42
C ASP A 99 13.82 8.23 -15.32
N TYR A 100 13.92 7.55 -14.18
CA TYR A 100 13.09 7.77 -13.00
C TYR A 100 14.03 8.09 -11.84
N PRO A 101 14.41 9.37 -11.69
CA PRO A 101 15.47 9.76 -10.79
C PRO A 101 15.03 9.64 -9.33
N LEU A 102 16.02 9.52 -8.44
CA LEU A 102 15.78 9.38 -7.00
C LEU A 102 14.96 10.56 -6.42
N VAL A 103 15.10 11.77 -6.97
CA VAL A 103 14.28 12.93 -6.59
C VAL A 103 12.79 12.67 -6.77
N GLU A 104 12.40 12.06 -7.90
CA GLU A 104 11.00 11.79 -8.20
C GLU A 104 10.49 10.67 -7.28
N ALA A 105 11.30 9.64 -7.03
CA ALA A 105 10.95 8.58 -6.10
C ALA A 105 10.74 9.07 -4.66
N ILE A 106 11.54 10.05 -4.21
CA ILE A 106 11.40 10.70 -2.89
C ILE A 106 10.15 11.59 -2.89
N TRP A 107 9.97 12.43 -3.90
CA TRP A 107 8.85 13.35 -4.02
C TRP A 107 7.50 12.61 -4.06
N GLN A 108 7.42 11.50 -4.79
CA GLN A 108 6.24 10.63 -4.86
C GLN A 108 6.10 9.69 -3.66
N ASN A 109 6.98 9.76 -2.66
CA ASN A 109 6.99 8.90 -1.47
C ASN A 109 7.03 7.38 -1.77
N VAL A 110 7.69 7.02 -2.88
CA VAL A 110 7.92 5.61 -3.29
C VAL A 110 9.05 4.98 -2.46
N VAL A 111 9.98 5.81 -1.97
CA VAL A 111 11.11 5.42 -1.13
C VAL A 111 11.13 6.20 0.19
N LYS A 112 11.98 5.78 1.14
CA LYS A 112 12.25 6.52 2.37
C LYS A 112 12.96 7.84 2.04
N HIS A 113 12.77 8.80 2.92
CA HIS A 113 13.36 10.13 2.85
C HIS A 113 14.68 10.12 3.64
N PRO A 114 15.83 10.34 2.99
CA PRO A 114 17.11 10.43 3.69
C PRO A 114 17.19 11.70 4.54
N VAL A 115 17.56 11.53 5.80
CA VAL A 115 17.76 12.64 6.76
C VAL A 115 19.21 12.67 7.20
N LEU A 116 19.80 13.85 7.13
CA LEU A 116 21.20 14.11 7.48
C LEU A 116 21.31 14.78 8.86
N PRO A 117 22.47 14.64 9.55
CA PRO A 117 22.73 15.44 10.75
C PRO A 117 22.80 16.93 10.41
N ASP A 118 22.23 17.76 11.28
CA ASP A 118 22.41 19.21 11.22
C ASP A 118 23.88 19.62 11.49
N ALA A 119 24.20 20.89 11.20
CA ALA A 119 25.56 21.39 11.36
C ALA A 119 26.11 21.24 12.80
N PRO A 120 25.35 21.54 13.88
CA PRO A 120 25.77 21.29 15.25
C PRO A 120 26.04 19.82 15.58
N SER A 121 25.22 18.89 15.09
CA SER A 121 25.39 17.45 15.30
C SER A 121 26.61 16.95 14.52
N ARG A 122 26.79 17.39 13.27
CA ARG A 122 27.95 17.05 12.44
C ARG A 122 29.26 17.57 13.02
N ALA A 123 29.27 18.77 13.63
CA ALA A 123 30.45 19.35 14.26
C ALA A 123 30.96 18.56 15.49
N LYS A 124 30.12 17.69 16.09
CA LYS A 124 30.51 16.82 17.19
C LYS A 124 31.21 15.54 16.74
N LEU A 125 31.21 15.24 15.44
CA LEU A 125 31.82 14.03 14.88
C LEU A 125 33.28 14.32 14.54
N VAL A 126 34.20 13.63 15.20
CA VAL A 126 35.64 13.82 14.99
C VAL A 126 36.30 12.52 14.56
N GLU A 127 37.02 12.57 13.44
CA GLU A 127 37.94 11.49 13.08
C GLU A 127 39.17 11.54 13.99
N ARG A 128 39.32 10.52 14.84
CA ARG A 128 40.44 10.44 15.78
C ARG A 128 41.71 10.02 15.06
N GLN A 129 42.86 10.53 15.51
CA GLN A 129 44.17 10.08 15.03
C GLN A 129 44.49 8.72 15.65
N SER A 130 43.93 7.65 15.08
CA SER A 130 44.22 6.26 15.45
C SER A 130 44.42 5.40 14.20
N ALA A 131 45.32 4.42 14.32
CA ALA A 131 45.50 3.39 13.30
C ALA A 131 44.38 2.34 13.34
N LYS A 132 43.64 2.22 14.45
CA LYS A 132 42.51 1.31 14.57
C LYS A 132 41.27 1.94 13.95
N TYR A 133 40.66 1.23 13.00
CA TYR A 133 39.54 1.75 12.21
C TYR A 133 38.35 2.17 13.08
N THR A 134 37.98 1.32 14.05
CA THR A 134 36.86 1.60 14.96
C THR A 134 37.12 2.75 15.93
N GLU A 135 38.38 3.02 16.29
CA GLU A 135 38.74 4.17 17.12
C GLU A 135 38.72 5.47 16.31
N LYS A 136 39.23 5.42 15.07
CA LYS A 136 39.20 6.54 14.14
C LYS A 136 37.77 7.03 13.90
N TYR A 137 36.84 6.09 13.69
CA TYR A 137 35.44 6.37 13.34
C TYR A 137 34.44 6.18 14.49
N ALA A 138 34.92 6.16 15.74
CA ALA A 138 34.11 5.83 16.92
C ALA A 138 32.85 6.70 17.05
N ASP A 139 32.97 8.01 16.80
CA ASP A 139 31.87 8.96 16.96
C ASP A 139 30.75 8.72 15.93
N TYR A 140 31.11 8.35 14.70
CA TYR A 140 30.16 8.05 13.62
C TYR A 140 29.39 6.75 13.89
N ILE A 141 30.11 5.70 14.32
CA ILE A 141 29.50 4.41 14.71
C ILE A 141 28.55 4.64 15.88
N HIS A 142 28.99 5.40 16.90
CA HIS A 142 28.19 5.69 18.07
C HIS A 142 26.92 6.46 17.72
N LEU A 143 27.01 7.51 16.90
CA LEU A 143 25.84 8.26 16.45
C LEU A 143 24.85 7.35 15.69
N GLY A 144 25.35 6.49 14.80
CA GLY A 144 24.53 5.51 14.09
C GLY A 144 23.79 4.56 15.04
N VAL A 145 24.46 4.03 16.06
CA VAL A 145 23.81 3.16 17.06
C VAL A 145 22.75 3.93 17.88
N VAL A 146 23.01 5.19 18.24
CA VAL A 146 22.04 6.02 18.97
C VAL A 146 20.79 6.27 18.13
N GLU A 147 20.93 6.60 16.85
CA GLU A 147 19.79 6.82 15.96
C GLU A 147 19.04 5.52 15.66
N TRP A 148 19.75 4.41 15.45
CA TRP A 148 19.15 3.10 15.28
C TRP A 148 18.33 2.67 16.51
N ARG A 149 18.83 2.84 17.73
CA ARG A 149 18.10 2.49 18.97
C ARG A 149 16.77 3.23 19.08
N LYS A 150 16.75 4.52 18.73
CA LYS A 150 15.51 5.32 18.71
C LYS A 150 14.51 4.77 17.71
N ALA A 151 14.96 4.46 16.50
CA ALA A 151 14.11 3.86 15.48
C ALA A 151 13.63 2.46 15.88
N TYR A 152 14.50 1.66 16.48
CA TYR A 152 14.19 0.30 16.95
C TYR A 152 13.08 0.32 18.00
N ALA A 153 13.15 1.21 18.99
CA ALA A 153 12.14 1.33 20.03
C ALA A 153 10.75 1.64 19.46
N GLU A 154 10.65 2.55 18.48
CA GLU A 154 9.36 2.91 17.87
C GLU A 154 8.83 1.81 16.95
N HIS A 155 9.67 1.21 16.11
CA HIS A 155 9.25 0.16 15.19
C HIS A 155 8.93 -1.17 15.88
N GLN A 156 9.57 -1.46 17.02
CA GLN A 156 9.29 -2.67 17.80
C GLN A 156 7.84 -2.69 18.32
N LYS A 157 7.26 -1.52 18.63
CA LYS A 157 5.85 -1.38 19.03
C LYS A 157 4.89 -1.90 17.95
N LEU A 158 5.32 -1.86 16.69
CA LEU A 158 4.57 -2.30 15.52
C LEU A 158 4.93 -3.73 15.07
N GLY A 159 5.72 -4.46 15.86
CA GLY A 159 6.21 -5.78 15.49
C GLY A 159 7.21 -5.74 14.33
N LYS A 160 7.94 -4.64 14.16
CA LYS A 160 8.97 -4.47 13.13
C LYS A 160 10.36 -4.37 13.76
N LYS A 161 11.37 -4.83 13.04
CA LYS A 161 12.76 -4.88 13.51
C LYS A 161 13.63 -3.92 12.71
N ALA A 162 13.93 -2.75 13.28
CA ALA A 162 14.81 -1.77 12.65
C ALA A 162 16.23 -2.32 12.47
N ILE A 163 16.86 -2.02 11.33
CA ILE A 163 18.21 -2.49 10.97
C ILE A 163 19.18 -1.32 10.85
N LEU A 164 20.33 -1.46 11.53
CA LEU A 164 21.50 -0.59 11.36
C LEU A 164 22.35 -1.13 10.22
N PHE A 165 22.68 -0.30 9.23
CA PHE A 165 23.57 -0.67 8.14
C PHE A 165 24.86 0.12 8.21
N VAL A 166 26.00 -0.56 8.36
CA VAL A 166 27.33 0.05 8.41
C VAL A 166 28.14 -0.40 7.20
N MET A 167 28.69 0.57 6.48
CA MET A 167 29.53 0.31 5.33
C MET A 167 30.97 0.69 5.61
N THR A 168 31.86 -0.24 5.27
CA THR A 168 33.30 -0.15 5.47
C THR A 168 34.02 -0.20 4.11
N ASP A 169 35.32 0.07 4.12
CA ASP A 169 36.18 0.14 2.93
C ASP A 169 36.82 -1.21 2.55
N ASP A 170 37.14 -2.06 3.52
CA ASP A 170 37.75 -3.37 3.30
C ASP A 170 37.24 -4.47 4.26
N THR A 171 37.48 -5.73 3.89
CA THR A 171 36.98 -6.91 4.63
C THR A 171 37.48 -6.98 6.07
N ARG A 172 38.70 -6.52 6.34
CA ARG A 172 39.29 -6.54 7.70
C ARG A 172 38.64 -5.48 8.58
N ASN A 173 38.41 -4.30 8.05
CA ASN A 173 37.72 -3.22 8.77
C ASN A 173 36.24 -3.58 8.98
N CYS A 174 35.64 -4.33 8.06
CA CYS A 174 34.32 -4.94 8.23
C CYS A 174 34.25 -5.83 9.48
N ASP A 175 35.21 -6.76 9.63
CA ASP A 175 35.31 -7.66 10.78
C ASP A 175 35.62 -6.92 12.10
N ASP A 176 36.50 -5.90 12.04
CA ASP A 176 36.83 -5.05 13.21
C ASP A 176 35.59 -4.28 13.70
N VAL A 177 34.82 -3.69 12.78
CA VAL A 177 33.58 -2.97 13.11
C VAL A 177 32.52 -3.92 13.67
N ALA A 178 32.36 -5.12 13.11
CA ALA A 178 31.43 -6.11 13.64
C ALA A 178 31.78 -6.51 15.08
N THR A 179 33.05 -6.86 15.32
CA THR A 179 33.56 -7.20 16.65
C THR A 179 33.39 -6.04 17.64
N TYR A 180 33.64 -4.81 17.18
CA TYR A 180 33.46 -3.61 17.99
C TYR A 180 31.99 -3.38 18.37
N LEU A 181 31.06 -3.58 17.44
CA LEU A 181 29.63 -3.46 17.71
C LEU A 181 29.17 -4.50 18.74
N GLU A 182 29.57 -5.76 18.58
CA GLU A 182 29.19 -6.85 19.49
C GLU A 182 29.78 -6.72 20.90
N SER A 183 30.98 -6.15 21.01
CA SER A 183 31.67 -5.97 22.29
C SER A 183 31.29 -4.69 23.03
N SER A 184 30.95 -3.62 22.31
CA SER A 184 30.69 -2.30 22.89
C SER A 184 29.21 -2.04 23.17
N TYR A 185 28.31 -2.74 22.49
CA TYR A 185 26.86 -2.51 22.57
C TYR A 185 26.12 -3.81 22.92
N PRO A 186 25.63 -3.96 24.17
CA PRO A 186 25.01 -5.20 24.64
C PRO A 186 23.81 -5.67 23.80
N ASP A 187 23.08 -4.74 23.20
CA ASP A 187 21.92 -4.97 22.35
C ASP A 187 22.25 -5.46 20.94
N LEU A 188 23.52 -5.36 20.53
CA LEU A 188 24.07 -5.86 19.26
C LEU A 188 24.96 -7.10 19.42
N LYS A 189 25.18 -7.59 20.64
CA LYS A 189 25.93 -8.83 20.88
C LYS A 189 25.26 -10.01 20.18
N ASP A 190 26.02 -10.79 19.42
CA ASP A 190 25.58 -11.94 18.61
C ASP A 190 24.46 -11.58 17.60
N ALA A 191 24.33 -10.29 17.26
CA ALA A 191 23.25 -9.73 16.43
C ALA A 191 23.77 -8.90 15.25
N VAL A 192 25.03 -9.09 14.86
CA VAL A 192 25.64 -8.44 13.69
C VAL A 192 25.80 -9.43 12.54
N LEU A 193 25.20 -9.12 11.40
CA LEU A 193 25.41 -9.87 10.16
C LEU A 193 26.54 -9.23 9.37
N VAL A 194 27.62 -9.98 9.18
CA VAL A 194 28.78 -9.55 8.39
C VAL A 194 28.62 -10.01 6.95
N ILE A 195 28.63 -9.09 6.00
CA ILE A 195 28.45 -9.36 4.58
C ILE A 195 29.69 -8.91 3.80
N HIS A 196 30.63 -9.83 3.64
CA HIS A 196 31.72 -9.72 2.69
C HIS A 196 32.19 -11.11 2.23
N THR A 197 33.01 -11.16 1.19
CA THR A 197 33.72 -12.38 0.77
C THR A 197 35.20 -12.12 0.65
N LYS A 198 35.99 -13.17 0.84
CA LYS A 198 37.46 -13.20 0.95
C LYS A 198 38.18 -12.04 0.26
N SER A 199 38.91 -11.26 1.06
CA SER A 199 40.11 -10.41 0.83
C SER A 199 40.34 -9.60 -0.46
N ASN A 200 39.74 -9.90 -1.62
CA ASN A 200 39.96 -9.19 -2.89
C ASN A 200 38.68 -8.58 -3.51
N GLY A 201 37.50 -8.75 -2.89
CA GLY A 201 36.26 -8.09 -3.34
C GLY A 201 35.69 -8.59 -4.68
N GLU A 202 36.26 -9.64 -5.27
CA GLU A 202 35.69 -10.30 -6.45
C GLU A 202 35.10 -11.66 -6.07
N ILE A 203 33.79 -11.80 -6.22
CA ILE A 203 33.15 -13.11 -6.36
C ILE A 203 32.87 -13.32 -7.83
N SER A 204 33.45 -14.37 -8.40
CA SER A 204 32.85 -15.01 -9.55
C SER A 204 31.76 -15.96 -9.04
N GLU A 205 30.51 -15.79 -9.49
CA GLU A 205 29.39 -16.71 -9.19
C GLU A 205 29.66 -18.15 -9.65
N SER A 206 30.76 -18.38 -10.37
CA SER A 206 31.33 -19.68 -10.72
C SER A 206 32.04 -20.42 -9.57
N THR A 207 31.90 -19.97 -8.32
CA THR A 207 32.50 -20.65 -7.17
C THR A 207 31.86 -22.04 -6.97
N SER A 208 32.69 -23.08 -7.01
CA SER A 208 32.28 -24.45 -6.67
C SER A 208 32.64 -24.77 -5.21
N GLY A 209 31.81 -25.58 -4.54
CA GLY A 209 32.04 -26.02 -3.16
C GLY A 209 31.68 -24.98 -2.08
N LYS A 210 32.47 -24.93 -0.99
CA LYS A 210 32.15 -24.20 0.26
C LYS A 210 31.85 -22.70 0.10
N GLY A 211 32.45 -22.02 -0.88
CA GLY A 211 32.22 -20.59 -1.10
C GLY A 211 30.82 -20.26 -1.61
N LYS A 212 30.20 -21.18 -2.35
CA LYS A 212 28.81 -21.03 -2.81
C LYS A 212 27.82 -21.24 -1.67
N GLU A 213 28.07 -22.24 -0.82
CA GLU A 213 27.23 -22.51 0.36
C GLU A 213 27.23 -21.34 1.34
N GLU A 214 28.40 -20.71 1.55
CA GLU A 214 28.57 -19.51 2.36
C GLU A 214 27.80 -18.32 1.76
N LEU A 215 27.92 -18.09 0.44
CA LEU A 215 27.19 -17.03 -0.25
C LEU A 215 25.67 -17.25 -0.19
N ASP A 216 25.21 -18.47 -0.40
CA ASP A 216 23.78 -18.84 -0.33
C ASP A 216 23.24 -18.71 1.11
N LEU A 217 24.08 -18.96 2.12
CA LEU A 217 23.73 -18.71 3.52
C LEU A 217 23.60 -17.20 3.78
N LEU A 218 24.57 -16.39 3.36
CA LEU A 218 24.54 -14.94 3.52
C LEU A 218 23.32 -14.33 2.82
N ARG A 219 23.01 -14.75 1.59
CA ARG A 219 21.80 -14.33 0.86
C ARG A 219 20.53 -14.68 1.63
N ARG A 220 20.43 -15.89 2.18
CA ARG A 220 19.28 -16.30 2.99
C ARG A 220 19.15 -15.48 4.27
N GLN A 221 20.25 -15.28 5.00
CA GLN A 221 20.25 -14.48 6.23
C GLN A 221 19.90 -13.02 5.97
N ALA A 222 20.44 -12.44 4.90
CA ALA A 222 20.17 -11.07 4.49
C ALA A 222 18.70 -10.89 4.09
N ASN A 223 18.11 -11.81 3.32
CA ASN A 223 16.70 -11.76 2.93
C ASN A 223 15.73 -12.06 4.09
N ALA A 224 16.15 -12.85 5.09
CA ALA A 224 15.37 -13.11 6.28
C ALA A 224 15.54 -12.05 7.38
N ILE A 225 16.44 -11.07 7.20
CA ILE A 225 16.82 -10.18 8.30
C ILE A 225 15.67 -9.30 8.79
N ASP A 226 14.71 -8.97 7.94
CA ASP A 226 13.56 -8.14 8.33
C ASP A 226 12.63 -8.85 9.34
N GLY A 227 12.69 -10.19 9.38
CA GLY A 227 11.89 -11.03 10.28
C GLY A 227 12.31 -10.92 11.75
N LEU A 228 11.33 -10.97 12.65
CA LEU A 228 11.57 -10.94 14.11
C LEU A 228 12.30 -12.19 14.62
N ASP A 229 12.25 -13.29 13.88
CA ASP A 229 12.93 -14.56 14.13
C ASP A 229 14.44 -14.51 13.81
N SER A 230 14.86 -13.62 12.91
CA SER A 230 16.27 -13.40 12.64
C SER A 230 16.95 -12.72 13.85
N PRO A 231 18.10 -13.22 14.33
CA PRO A 231 18.79 -12.65 15.48
C PRO A 231 19.46 -11.31 15.16
N PHE A 232 19.72 -11.05 13.88
CA PHE A 232 20.52 -9.92 13.45
C PHE A 232 19.72 -8.60 13.46
N LYS A 233 20.38 -7.55 13.94
CA LYS A 233 19.86 -6.18 14.05
C LYS A 233 20.77 -5.15 13.35
N ALA A 234 22.00 -5.54 13.05
CA ALA A 234 22.94 -4.73 12.31
C ALA A 234 23.54 -5.54 11.15
N ILE A 235 23.87 -4.84 10.07
CA ILE A 235 24.61 -5.36 8.93
C ILE A 235 25.89 -4.55 8.79
N VAL A 236 27.04 -5.22 8.68
CA VAL A 236 28.32 -4.59 8.34
C VAL A 236 28.78 -5.16 7.00
N SER A 237 29.06 -4.30 6.03
CA SER A 237 29.41 -4.75 4.67
C SER A 237 30.45 -3.87 3.98
N VAL A 238 31.12 -4.46 2.98
CA VAL A 238 31.99 -3.80 1.99
C VAL A 238 31.37 -3.78 0.59
N MET A 239 30.06 -4.06 0.49
CA MET A 239 29.27 -4.24 -0.74
C MET A 239 29.68 -5.46 -1.59
N VAL A 240 29.31 -6.64 -1.12
CA VAL A 240 29.59 -7.89 -1.83
C VAL A 240 28.34 -8.50 -2.48
N LEU A 241 27.15 -8.22 -1.94
CA LEU A 241 25.89 -8.66 -2.54
C LEU A 241 25.49 -7.69 -3.65
N LYS A 242 26.13 -7.82 -4.81
CA LYS A 242 25.77 -7.08 -6.04
C LYS A 242 24.27 -7.25 -6.34
N GLU A 243 23.75 -8.46 -6.15
CA GLU A 243 22.33 -8.82 -6.37
C GLU A 243 21.72 -9.57 -5.18
N GLY A 244 20.39 -9.50 -5.04
CA GLY A 244 19.61 -10.42 -4.19
C GLY A 244 19.56 -10.11 -2.69
N TRP A 245 19.78 -8.85 -2.29
CA TRP A 245 19.57 -8.37 -0.93
C TRP A 245 18.40 -7.38 -0.89
N ASP A 246 17.21 -7.86 -0.49
CA ASP A 246 15.98 -7.06 -0.31
C ASP A 246 15.68 -6.85 1.16
N VAL A 247 16.21 -5.76 1.74
CA VAL A 247 15.96 -5.41 3.14
C VAL A 247 15.28 -4.07 3.21
N ARG A 248 14.09 -4.10 3.79
CA ARG A 248 13.19 -2.95 3.92
C ARG A 248 13.36 -2.29 5.27
N ASN A 249 13.84 -3.00 6.29
CA ASN A 249 13.86 -2.44 7.63
C ASN A 249 15.11 -1.60 7.96
N VAL A 250 15.95 -1.23 6.97
CA VAL A 250 17.07 -0.30 7.21
C VAL A 250 16.52 1.07 7.61
N THR A 251 16.85 1.51 8.83
CA THR A 251 16.44 2.82 9.37
C THR A 251 17.62 3.76 9.57
N THR A 252 18.84 3.21 9.59
CA THR A 252 20.05 3.97 9.84
C THR A 252 21.20 3.44 9.00
N ILE A 253 21.88 4.33 8.28
CA ILE A 253 23.04 4.04 7.44
C ILE A 253 24.26 4.78 8.02
N VAL A 254 25.37 4.07 8.19
CA VAL A 254 26.66 4.62 8.61
C VAL A 254 27.69 4.35 7.51
N GLY A 255 28.03 5.37 6.72
CA GLY A 255 29.04 5.29 5.66
C GLY A 255 30.42 5.68 6.15
N LEU A 256 31.30 4.70 6.37
CA LEU A 256 32.68 4.92 6.83
C LEU A 256 33.72 4.87 5.70
N ARG A 257 33.30 4.46 4.51
CA ARG A 257 34.16 4.33 3.33
C ARG A 257 34.51 5.69 2.72
N ALA A 258 35.78 5.89 2.38
CA ALA A 258 36.22 6.98 1.50
C ALA A 258 36.07 6.52 0.03
N TYR A 259 35.39 7.31 -0.79
CA TYR A 259 35.19 6.99 -2.21
C TYR A 259 36.20 7.74 -3.07
N SER A 260 36.90 6.99 -3.92
CA SER A 260 37.94 7.51 -4.81
C SER A 260 37.65 7.28 -6.30
N ALA A 261 36.54 6.61 -6.63
CA ALA A 261 36.19 6.28 -8.02
C ALA A 261 35.37 7.40 -8.66
N GLN A 262 35.75 7.84 -9.87
CA GLN A 262 35.06 8.91 -10.62
C GLN A 262 33.58 8.61 -10.91
N SER A 263 33.18 7.33 -10.93
CA SER A 263 31.82 6.92 -11.29
C SER A 263 30.80 7.03 -10.15
N ASN A 264 31.22 7.11 -8.88
CA ASN A 264 30.33 7.21 -7.70
C ASN A 264 29.17 6.17 -7.62
N ILE A 265 29.24 5.05 -8.35
CA ILE A 265 28.19 4.02 -8.43
C ILE A 265 27.94 3.32 -7.09
N LEU A 266 29.01 3.00 -6.36
CA LEU A 266 28.96 2.23 -5.11
C LEU A 266 28.21 2.96 -3.97
N PRO A 267 28.49 4.26 -3.70
CA PRO A 267 27.72 4.99 -2.71
C PRO A 267 26.21 5.09 -3.04
N GLU A 268 25.87 5.25 -4.32
CA GLU A 268 24.48 5.32 -4.82
C GLU A 268 23.74 4.01 -4.54
N GLN A 269 24.36 2.87 -4.85
CA GLN A 269 23.83 1.54 -4.54
C GLN A 269 23.67 1.31 -3.02
N THR A 270 24.58 1.85 -2.21
CA THR A 270 24.48 1.75 -0.74
C THR A 270 23.28 2.51 -0.22
N LEU A 271 23.13 3.77 -0.64
CA LEU A 271 22.00 4.59 -0.25
C LEU A 271 20.70 3.92 -0.72
N GLY A 272 20.61 3.53 -1.99
CA GLY A 272 19.45 2.86 -2.59
C GLY A 272 18.97 1.62 -1.84
N ARG A 273 19.89 0.82 -1.29
CA ARG A 273 19.53 -0.37 -0.50
C ARG A 273 18.83 -0.04 0.82
N GLY A 274 19.12 1.11 1.43
CA GLY A 274 18.48 1.53 2.67
C GLY A 274 17.16 2.31 2.49
N LEU A 275 16.84 2.70 1.26
CA LEU A 275 15.70 3.58 0.94
C LEU A 275 14.37 2.83 0.74
N ARG A 276 14.32 1.50 0.76
CA ARG A 276 13.07 0.74 0.54
C ARG A 276 12.07 0.96 1.68
N LYS A 277 10.77 1.10 1.40
CA LYS A 277 9.74 1.33 2.43
C LYS A 277 9.54 0.11 3.35
N MET A 278 9.51 0.33 4.67
CA MET A 278 9.16 -0.69 5.66
C MET A 278 7.64 -0.90 5.74
N TYR A 279 6.86 0.18 5.55
CA TYR A 279 5.41 0.19 5.66
C TYR A 279 4.76 0.46 4.30
N PRO A 280 3.90 -0.43 3.80
CA PRO A 280 3.06 -0.13 2.64
C PRO A 280 2.01 0.94 3.00
N GLY A 281 1.52 1.72 2.03
CA GLY A 281 0.36 2.61 2.23
C GLY A 281 0.63 4.11 2.32
N GLY A 282 1.71 4.62 1.72
CA GLY A 282 1.92 6.06 1.52
C GLY A 282 2.21 6.88 2.79
N VAL A 283 2.57 6.23 3.89
CA VAL A 283 3.12 6.89 5.10
C VAL A 283 4.54 7.32 4.81
N GLU A 284 4.94 8.55 5.12
CA GLU A 284 6.33 8.98 4.99
C GLU A 284 7.24 8.23 5.97
N GLU A 285 8.40 7.80 5.48
CA GLU A 285 9.39 7.09 6.29
C GLU A 285 10.74 7.76 6.10
N TYR A 286 11.55 7.79 7.14
CA TYR A 286 12.87 8.39 7.09
C TYR A 286 13.97 7.34 7.28
N VAL A 287 15.13 7.59 6.66
CA VAL A 287 16.37 6.86 6.96
C VAL A 287 17.41 7.86 7.45
N SER A 288 17.99 7.60 8.62
CA SER A 288 19.06 8.44 9.15
C SER A 288 20.37 8.09 8.47
N VAL A 289 21.02 9.05 7.83
CA VAL A 289 22.28 8.84 7.11
C VAL A 289 23.40 9.59 7.82
N VAL A 290 24.39 8.85 8.31
CA VAL A 290 25.57 9.35 9.03
C VAL A 290 26.81 8.84 8.31
N GLY A 291 27.89 9.61 8.29
CA GLY A 291 29.16 9.11 7.78
C GLY A 291 30.26 10.15 7.70
N THR A 292 31.39 9.73 7.16
CA THR A 292 32.58 10.58 6.97
C THR A 292 32.28 11.73 6.01
N ASN A 293 33.13 12.77 6.01
CA ASN A 293 32.94 13.89 5.08
C ASN A 293 32.87 13.43 3.63
N ALA A 294 33.74 12.51 3.20
CA ALA A 294 33.71 11.96 1.85
C ALA A 294 32.37 11.29 1.49
N PHE A 295 31.76 10.56 2.43
CA PHE A 295 30.44 9.96 2.19
C PHE A 295 29.33 11.01 2.19
N MET A 296 29.37 11.97 3.13
CA MET A 296 28.37 13.03 3.22
C MET A 296 28.41 13.93 1.98
N ASP A 297 29.59 14.24 1.44
CA ASP A 297 29.74 15.04 0.23
C ASP A 297 29.15 14.31 -1.00
N PHE A 298 29.27 12.98 -1.06
CA PHE A 298 28.54 12.18 -2.05
C PHE A 298 27.02 12.29 -1.84
N VAL A 299 26.53 12.08 -0.62
CA VAL A 299 25.08 12.13 -0.36
C VAL A 299 24.54 13.52 -0.67
N GLU A 300 25.28 14.59 -0.36
CA GLU A 300 24.92 15.96 -0.70
C GLU A 300 24.98 16.22 -2.21
N SER A 301 25.85 15.54 -2.96
CA SER A 301 25.91 15.69 -4.42
C SER A 301 24.61 15.28 -5.12
N ILE A 302 23.79 14.40 -4.53
CA ILE A 302 22.49 14.01 -5.10
C ILE A 302 21.47 15.17 -5.06
N GLN A 303 21.73 16.23 -4.28
CA GLN A 303 20.92 17.46 -4.35
C GLN A 303 21.03 18.13 -5.73
N ALA A 304 22.16 17.96 -6.44
CA ALA A 304 22.31 18.46 -7.80
C ALA A 304 21.34 17.80 -8.78
N GLU A 305 20.83 16.61 -8.44
CA GLU A 305 19.79 15.88 -9.19
C GLU A 305 18.37 16.32 -8.77
N GLY A 306 18.23 17.34 -7.92
CA GLY A 306 16.96 17.91 -7.47
C GLY A 306 16.44 17.39 -6.14
N VAL A 307 17.15 16.45 -5.49
CA VAL A 307 16.74 15.86 -4.21
C VAL A 307 16.83 16.90 -3.08
N VAL A 308 15.74 17.09 -2.33
CA VAL A 308 15.76 17.89 -1.10
C VAL A 308 16.18 16.99 0.06
N LEU A 309 17.35 17.28 0.67
CA LEU A 309 17.83 16.57 1.85
C LEU A 309 17.52 17.36 3.11
N GLU A 310 16.76 16.75 4.00
CA GLU A 310 16.44 17.36 5.28
C GLU A 310 17.59 17.19 6.27
N ARG A 311 17.87 18.25 7.04
CA ARG A 311 18.84 18.21 8.14
C ARG A 311 18.11 18.26 9.48
N LYS A 312 18.30 17.24 10.32
CA LYS A 312 17.69 17.16 11.66
C LYS A 312 18.76 17.08 12.76
N PRO A 313 18.48 17.59 13.96
CA PRO A 313 19.28 17.30 15.14
C PRO A 313 19.40 15.80 15.39
N MET A 314 20.62 15.31 15.66
CA MET A 314 20.89 13.91 15.96
C MET A 314 21.71 13.75 17.24
N GLY A 315 21.67 12.56 17.83
CA GLY A 315 22.40 12.20 19.04
C GLY A 315 21.55 12.21 20.31
N PRO A 316 22.17 12.02 21.49
CA PRO A 316 21.44 11.87 22.75
C PRO A 316 20.51 13.06 23.03
N GLY A 317 19.24 12.79 23.33
CA GLY A 317 18.24 13.82 23.67
C GLY A 317 17.38 14.34 22.52
N THR A 318 17.62 13.92 21.27
CA THR A 318 16.74 14.28 20.13
C THR A 318 15.64 13.24 19.90
N GLN A 319 14.54 13.64 19.28
CA GLN A 319 13.43 12.76 18.91
C GLN A 319 13.84 11.70 17.85
N PRO A 320 13.13 10.53 17.81
CA PRO A 320 13.25 9.53 16.75
C PRO A 320 12.84 10.10 15.39
N LYS A 321 13.40 9.55 14.31
CA LYS A 321 13.06 9.89 12.91
C LYS A 321 12.27 8.74 12.32
N THR A 322 11.08 8.54 12.85
CA THR A 322 10.16 7.47 12.47
C THR A 322 8.78 8.05 12.16
N PRO A 323 7.92 7.33 11.43
CA PRO A 323 6.54 7.74 11.26
C PRO A 323 5.85 7.94 12.61
N LEU A 324 4.77 8.72 12.61
CA LEU A 324 3.95 8.91 13.79
C LEU A 324 3.33 7.57 14.20
N VAL A 325 3.61 7.12 15.42
CA VAL A 325 2.98 5.92 16.00
C VAL A 325 1.85 6.36 16.92
N ILE A 326 0.66 5.83 16.65
CA ILE A 326 -0.50 5.92 17.54
C ILE A 326 -0.59 4.61 18.30
N GLU A 327 -0.60 4.71 19.62
CA GLU A 327 -0.66 3.56 20.53
C GLU A 327 -1.41 3.93 21.81
N ILE A 328 -1.68 2.92 22.63
CA ILE A 328 -2.23 3.13 23.97
C ILE A 328 -1.13 3.68 24.87
N ASP A 329 -1.39 4.81 25.52
CA ASP A 329 -0.43 5.60 26.29
C ASP A 329 -0.13 4.99 27.67
N ARG A 330 0.32 3.74 27.68
CA ARG A 330 0.54 2.94 28.90
C ARG A 330 1.70 3.44 29.76
N GLU A 331 2.63 4.20 29.15
CA GLU A 331 3.82 4.72 29.83
C GLU A 331 3.55 6.03 30.58
N ASN A 332 2.43 6.70 30.28
CA ASN A 332 2.07 7.96 30.91
C ASN A 332 1.39 7.73 32.25
N ALA A 333 2.17 7.85 33.34
CA ALA A 333 1.69 7.66 34.71
C ALA A 333 0.58 8.65 35.15
N LYS A 334 0.30 9.71 34.37
CA LYS A 334 -0.80 10.63 34.64
C LYS A 334 -2.15 10.16 34.06
N LYS A 335 -2.14 9.13 33.22
CA LYS A 335 -3.35 8.56 32.62
C LYS A 335 -3.74 7.28 33.34
N ASP A 336 -4.97 7.26 33.83
CA ASP A 336 -5.64 6.02 34.22
C ASP A 336 -6.27 5.39 32.99
N ILE A 337 -5.55 4.46 32.35
CA ILE A 337 -6.01 3.81 31.12
C ILE A 337 -7.27 2.98 31.34
N GLU A 338 -7.53 2.48 32.55
CA GLU A 338 -8.76 1.74 32.83
C GLU A 338 -9.96 2.68 32.93
N ALA A 339 -9.81 3.82 33.62
CA ALA A 339 -10.87 4.82 33.71
C ALA A 339 -11.19 5.47 32.36
N LEU A 340 -10.16 5.68 31.53
CA LEU A 340 -10.27 6.27 30.20
C LEU A 340 -10.82 5.30 29.14
N ASP A 341 -10.78 3.98 29.39
CA ASP A 341 -11.23 2.97 28.44
C ASP A 341 -12.71 3.16 28.07
N ILE A 342 -12.99 2.97 26.79
CA ILE A 342 -14.34 2.97 26.25
C ILE A 342 -14.56 1.56 25.69
N GLU A 343 -15.59 0.90 26.19
CA GLU A 343 -16.00 -0.41 25.69
C GLU A 343 -17.14 -0.22 24.68
N ILE A 344 -17.08 -0.90 23.54
CA ILE A 344 -18.05 -0.77 22.46
C ILE A 344 -18.56 -2.17 22.10
N PRO A 345 -19.86 -2.45 22.27
CA PRO A 345 -20.44 -3.73 21.89
C PRO A 345 -20.35 -3.96 20.39
N VAL A 346 -19.89 -5.14 19.98
CA VAL A 346 -19.95 -5.58 18.59
C VAL A 346 -21.24 -6.35 18.39
N LEU A 347 -22.19 -5.74 17.68
CA LEU A 347 -23.46 -6.36 17.37
C LEU A 347 -23.33 -7.34 16.19
N THR A 348 -24.19 -8.34 16.14
CA THR A 348 -24.36 -9.17 14.95
C THR A 348 -24.80 -8.32 13.76
N PRO A 349 -24.34 -8.62 12.53
CA PRO A 349 -24.83 -7.94 11.33
C PRO A 349 -26.35 -8.12 11.22
N ARG A 350 -27.06 -6.99 11.10
CA ARG A 350 -28.51 -6.97 10.82
C ARG A 350 -28.80 -7.13 9.34
N ILE A 351 -27.98 -6.47 8.53
CA ILE A 351 -28.09 -6.45 7.08
C ILE A 351 -27.29 -7.62 6.53
N TYR A 352 -27.95 -8.53 5.83
CA TYR A 352 -27.32 -9.63 5.11
C TYR A 352 -27.97 -9.80 3.75
N ARG A 353 -27.23 -10.41 2.82
CA ARG A 353 -27.77 -10.83 1.53
C ARG A 353 -28.35 -12.24 1.66
N GLU A 354 -29.66 -12.36 1.59
CA GLU A 354 -30.33 -13.63 1.36
C GLU A 354 -30.54 -13.82 -0.14
N TYR A 355 -29.78 -14.73 -0.74
CA TYR A 355 -29.88 -15.03 -2.17
C TYR A 355 -31.06 -15.95 -2.54
N LYS A 356 -32.09 -16.04 -1.68
CA LYS A 356 -33.26 -16.87 -1.97
C LYS A 356 -34.12 -16.18 -3.03
N SER A 357 -34.15 -16.83 -4.20
CA SER A 357 -34.96 -16.55 -5.39
C SER A 357 -34.82 -15.17 -6.05
N ILE A 358 -33.70 -14.94 -6.75
CA ILE A 358 -33.64 -13.99 -7.89
C ILE A 358 -34.79 -14.24 -8.90
N ALA A 359 -35.34 -15.47 -8.92
CA ALA A 359 -36.52 -15.84 -9.68
C ALA A 359 -37.77 -14.96 -9.39
N GLU A 360 -37.89 -14.44 -8.17
CA GLU A 360 -39.01 -13.59 -7.72
C GLU A 360 -38.94 -12.16 -8.26
N LEU A 361 -37.85 -11.78 -8.94
CA LEU A 361 -37.72 -10.49 -9.59
C LEU A 361 -38.81 -10.29 -10.65
N ASP A 362 -39.77 -9.41 -10.40
CA ASP A 362 -40.79 -9.03 -11.35
C ASP A 362 -40.34 -7.83 -12.19
N ILE A 363 -40.07 -8.08 -13.47
CA ILE A 363 -39.62 -7.04 -14.41
C ILE A 363 -40.69 -5.98 -14.70
N THR A 364 -41.97 -6.29 -14.45
CA THR A 364 -43.10 -5.37 -14.71
C THR A 364 -43.30 -4.38 -13.56
N ALA A 365 -42.80 -4.70 -12.38
CA ALA A 365 -42.84 -3.85 -11.19
C ALA A 365 -41.60 -2.95 -11.04
N LEU A 366 -40.65 -3.02 -11.99
CA LEU A 366 -39.42 -2.24 -11.95
C LEU A 366 -39.68 -0.76 -12.27
N GLU A 367 -39.56 0.10 -11.28
CA GLU A 367 -39.62 1.55 -11.48
C GLU A 367 -38.37 2.05 -12.22
N HIS A 368 -38.56 2.58 -13.43
CA HIS A 368 -37.51 3.19 -14.22
C HIS A 368 -38.11 4.18 -15.24
N GLN A 369 -37.30 5.13 -15.70
CA GLN A 369 -37.68 5.98 -16.82
C GLN A 369 -37.36 5.24 -18.12
N ARG A 370 -38.39 5.00 -18.94
CA ARG A 370 -38.21 4.38 -20.27
C ARG A 370 -37.29 5.23 -21.15
N VAL A 371 -36.36 4.57 -21.82
CA VAL A 371 -35.40 5.21 -22.72
C VAL A 371 -36.03 5.39 -24.10
N ALA A 372 -35.85 6.56 -24.71
CA ALA A 372 -36.33 6.79 -26.07
C ALA A 372 -35.60 5.89 -27.07
N TYR A 373 -36.33 5.15 -27.89
CA TYR A 373 -35.74 4.27 -28.90
C TYR A 373 -35.30 5.08 -30.12
N ARG A 374 -33.98 5.17 -30.35
CA ARG A 374 -33.38 5.95 -31.43
C ARG A 374 -33.25 5.12 -32.71
N GLN A 375 -33.33 5.78 -33.86
CA GLN A 375 -33.06 5.18 -35.15
C GLN A 375 -31.66 5.58 -35.62
N PHE A 376 -30.78 4.61 -35.80
CA PHE A 376 -29.40 4.80 -36.25
C PHE A 376 -29.26 4.41 -37.73
N SER A 377 -28.30 5.01 -38.43
CA SER A 377 -27.92 4.64 -39.79
C SER A 377 -27.22 3.27 -39.83
N GLU A 378 -27.14 2.65 -41.00
CA GLU A 378 -26.44 1.35 -41.16
C GLU A 378 -24.95 1.44 -40.82
N GLU A 379 -24.33 2.61 -41.00
CA GLU A 379 -22.93 2.86 -40.65
C GLU A 379 -22.76 2.95 -39.12
N GLU A 380 -23.65 3.67 -38.43
CA GLU A 380 -23.64 3.79 -36.97
C GLU A 380 -23.98 2.47 -36.26
N GLN A 381 -24.75 1.59 -36.90
CA GLN A 381 -25.09 0.27 -36.37
C GLN A 381 -23.91 -0.72 -36.42
N ARG A 382 -22.85 -0.45 -37.20
CA ARG A 382 -21.70 -1.36 -37.36
C ARG A 382 -20.70 -1.30 -36.21
N GLU A 383 -20.76 -0.26 -35.38
CA GLU A 383 -19.83 -0.05 -34.27
C GLU A 383 -20.57 -0.09 -32.92
N ILE A 384 -20.37 -1.17 -32.17
CA ILE A 384 -20.93 -1.30 -30.82
C ILE A 384 -19.78 -1.15 -29.82
N VAL A 385 -19.73 0.03 -29.19
CA VAL A 385 -18.74 0.38 -28.17
C VAL A 385 -19.45 0.49 -26.83
N PHE A 386 -19.20 -0.44 -25.93
CA PHE A 386 -19.64 -0.34 -24.53
C PHE A 386 -18.59 0.42 -23.74
N LYS A 387 -19.06 1.34 -22.90
CA LYS A 387 -18.21 2.18 -22.05
C LYS A 387 -18.53 1.95 -20.58
N ASP A 388 -17.53 2.10 -19.74
CA ASP A 388 -17.65 2.11 -18.29
C ASP A 388 -18.55 3.27 -17.84
N ILE A 389 -19.48 3.00 -16.93
CA ILE A 389 -20.48 3.97 -16.48
C ILE A 389 -19.85 5.07 -15.60
N SER A 390 -18.77 4.74 -14.90
CA SER A 390 -18.10 5.63 -13.95
C SER A 390 -16.96 6.44 -14.57
N THR A 391 -16.20 5.86 -15.51
CA THR A 391 -15.03 6.51 -16.13
C THR A 391 -15.26 6.97 -17.57
N GLY A 392 -16.27 6.42 -18.26
CA GLY A 392 -16.52 6.69 -19.69
C GLY A 392 -15.52 6.01 -20.64
N GLU A 393 -14.61 5.19 -20.12
CA GLU A 393 -13.63 4.43 -20.89
C GLU A 393 -14.28 3.27 -21.65
N VAL A 394 -13.72 2.87 -22.78
CA VAL A 394 -14.24 1.75 -23.58
C VAL A 394 -13.94 0.42 -22.87
N THR A 395 -14.97 -0.28 -22.40
CA THR A 395 -14.84 -1.58 -21.73
C THR A 395 -14.86 -2.74 -22.71
N HIS A 396 -15.62 -2.61 -23.80
CA HIS A 396 -15.76 -3.66 -24.80
C HIS A 396 -16.14 -3.06 -26.16
N THR A 397 -15.40 -3.43 -27.20
CA THR A 397 -15.73 -3.10 -28.59
C THR A 397 -16.07 -4.37 -29.33
N THR A 398 -17.27 -4.45 -29.90
CA THR A 398 -17.64 -5.51 -30.86
C THR A 398 -17.79 -4.88 -32.24
N ILE A 399 -17.04 -5.39 -33.22
CA ILE A 399 -17.19 -5.04 -34.63
C ILE A 399 -18.18 -6.02 -35.26
N LEU A 400 -19.25 -5.48 -35.84
CA LEU A 400 -20.24 -6.25 -36.61
C LEU A 400 -19.65 -6.61 -37.97
N ASP A 401 -18.93 -7.74 -38.05
CA ASP A 401 -18.34 -8.17 -39.32
C ASP A 401 -19.41 -8.73 -40.28
N THR A 402 -19.19 -8.52 -41.57
CA THR A 402 -20.15 -8.58 -42.71
C THR A 402 -20.77 -9.95 -43.03
N ALA A 403 -20.70 -10.92 -42.11
CA ALA A 403 -21.08 -12.32 -42.34
C ALA A 403 -22.20 -12.88 -41.43
N GLY A 404 -22.96 -12.03 -40.73
CA GLY A 404 -24.30 -12.39 -40.26
C GLY A 404 -24.51 -12.37 -38.74
N ILE A 405 -25.54 -11.61 -38.37
CA ILE A 405 -26.29 -11.61 -37.10
C ILE A 405 -25.40 -11.41 -35.86
N ALA A 406 -25.30 -10.15 -35.40
CA ALA A 406 -24.87 -9.93 -34.03
C ALA A 406 -25.80 -10.70 -33.07
N ASP A 407 -25.21 -11.62 -32.31
CA ASP A 407 -25.96 -12.44 -31.39
C ASP A 407 -26.33 -11.60 -30.17
N TYR A 408 -27.57 -11.14 -30.11
CA TYR A 408 -28.12 -10.44 -28.95
C TYR A 408 -27.87 -11.21 -27.65
N ARG A 409 -27.69 -12.54 -27.72
CA ARG A 409 -27.39 -13.37 -26.55
C ARG A 409 -26.07 -12.97 -25.90
N SER A 410 -25.04 -12.61 -26.67
CA SER A 410 -23.78 -12.13 -26.12
C SER A 410 -23.95 -10.79 -25.39
N VAL A 411 -24.76 -9.87 -25.94
CA VAL A 411 -25.03 -8.55 -25.35
C VAL A 411 -25.84 -8.67 -24.06
N ILE A 412 -26.92 -9.45 -24.06
CA ILE A 412 -27.70 -9.71 -22.84
C ILE A 412 -26.85 -10.48 -21.82
N GLY A 413 -26.02 -11.41 -22.29
CA GLY A 413 -25.10 -12.17 -21.45
C GLY A 413 -24.05 -11.30 -20.76
N TYR A 414 -23.54 -10.29 -21.47
CA TYR A 414 -22.63 -9.27 -20.93
C TYR A 414 -23.29 -8.48 -19.79
N PHE A 415 -24.49 -7.94 -19.99
CA PHE A 415 -25.21 -7.23 -18.92
C PHE A 415 -25.49 -8.12 -17.72
N ALA A 416 -25.88 -9.38 -17.93
CA ALA A 416 -26.07 -10.35 -16.87
C ALA A 416 -24.78 -10.59 -16.07
N GLN A 417 -23.64 -10.76 -16.76
CA GLN A 417 -22.34 -10.96 -16.10
C GLN A 417 -21.90 -9.73 -15.31
N ILE A 418 -22.05 -8.52 -15.84
CA ILE A 418 -21.70 -7.29 -15.13
C ILE A 418 -22.53 -7.14 -13.88
N ILE A 419 -23.86 -7.24 -13.98
CA ILE A 419 -24.76 -7.09 -12.83
C ILE A 419 -24.43 -8.16 -11.77
N MET A 420 -24.18 -9.41 -12.19
CA MET A 420 -23.79 -10.47 -11.25
C MET A 420 -22.43 -10.21 -10.62
N LYS A 421 -21.43 -9.75 -11.38
CA LYS A 421 -20.09 -9.44 -10.87
C LYS A 421 -20.14 -8.32 -9.85
N ASP A 422 -20.81 -7.21 -10.19
CA ASP A 422 -20.96 -6.04 -9.31
C ASP A 422 -21.67 -6.41 -8.01
N LEU A 423 -22.75 -7.20 -8.10
CA LEU A 423 -23.51 -7.66 -6.93
C LEU A 423 -22.89 -8.89 -6.24
N ARG A 424 -21.74 -9.38 -6.71
CA ARG A 424 -21.05 -10.59 -6.22
C ARG A 424 -21.98 -11.82 -6.14
N LEU A 425 -22.85 -11.97 -7.14
CA LEU A 425 -23.76 -13.11 -7.27
C LEU A 425 -23.00 -14.30 -7.84
N VAL A 426 -22.91 -15.37 -7.05
CA VAL A 426 -22.16 -16.58 -7.42
C VAL A 426 -22.98 -17.59 -8.25
N SER A 427 -24.30 -17.40 -8.35
CA SER A 427 -25.22 -18.29 -9.08
C SER A 427 -26.46 -17.55 -9.56
N GLY A 428 -27.24 -18.15 -10.47
CA GLY A 428 -28.50 -17.57 -10.99
C GLY A 428 -28.39 -16.91 -12.37
N TYR A 429 -27.32 -17.17 -13.12
CA TYR A 429 -27.08 -16.57 -14.44
C TYR A 429 -28.24 -16.77 -15.43
N ASP A 430 -28.75 -17.98 -15.58
CA ASP A 430 -29.82 -18.26 -16.57
C ASP A 430 -31.11 -17.51 -16.26
N ILE A 431 -31.44 -17.38 -14.97
CA ILE A 431 -32.59 -16.61 -14.50
C ILE A 431 -32.33 -15.13 -14.80
N MET A 432 -31.13 -14.64 -14.47
CA MET A 432 -30.76 -13.25 -14.63
C MET A 432 -30.82 -12.82 -16.10
N TYR A 433 -30.20 -13.64 -16.94
CA TYR A 433 -30.23 -13.52 -18.39
C TYR A 433 -31.66 -13.46 -18.92
N GLY A 434 -32.54 -14.38 -18.49
CA GLY A 434 -33.94 -14.41 -18.90
C GLY A 434 -34.71 -13.15 -18.52
N LYS A 435 -34.50 -12.61 -17.31
CA LYS A 435 -35.15 -11.38 -16.83
C LYS A 435 -34.63 -10.15 -17.58
N ILE A 436 -33.32 -10.03 -17.79
CA ILE A 436 -32.74 -8.91 -18.56
C ILE A 436 -33.23 -8.95 -20.00
N LYS A 437 -33.25 -10.13 -20.63
CA LYS A 437 -33.79 -10.32 -21.98
C LYS A 437 -35.22 -9.77 -22.08
N ALA A 438 -36.10 -10.18 -21.17
CA ALA A 438 -37.49 -9.76 -21.18
C ALA A 438 -37.66 -8.26 -20.85
N PHE A 439 -36.85 -7.72 -19.92
CA PHE A 439 -36.85 -6.30 -19.60
C PHE A 439 -36.44 -5.43 -20.78
N VAL A 440 -35.37 -5.79 -21.50
CA VAL A 440 -34.94 -5.08 -22.71
C VAL A 440 -36.04 -5.10 -23.78
N GLN A 441 -36.68 -6.25 -23.98
CA GLN A 441 -37.68 -6.43 -25.03
C GLN A 441 -38.97 -5.65 -24.77
N GLU A 442 -39.42 -5.59 -23.51
CA GLU A 442 -40.77 -5.13 -23.17
C GLU A 442 -40.84 -3.83 -22.35
N GLN A 443 -39.76 -3.46 -21.63
CA GLN A 443 -39.82 -2.41 -20.61
C GLN A 443 -38.77 -1.31 -20.77
N LEU A 444 -37.52 -1.61 -21.13
CA LEU A 444 -36.41 -0.65 -21.15
C LEU A 444 -36.68 0.58 -22.03
N PHE A 445 -37.29 0.36 -23.20
CA PHE A 445 -37.55 1.42 -24.17
C PHE A 445 -39.00 1.91 -24.14
N ASP A 446 -39.23 3.08 -24.72
CA ASP A 446 -40.56 3.69 -24.91
C ASP A 446 -41.55 2.81 -25.73
N ARG A 447 -41.04 1.74 -26.35
CA ARG A 447 -41.77 0.77 -27.16
C ARG A 447 -41.20 -0.63 -26.99
N ARG A 448 -41.97 -1.63 -27.42
CA ARG A 448 -41.48 -3.01 -27.56
C ARG A 448 -40.45 -3.08 -28.69
N VAL A 449 -39.34 -3.78 -28.46
CA VAL A 449 -38.23 -3.88 -29.43
C VAL A 449 -37.97 -5.32 -29.83
N GLU A 450 -37.39 -5.50 -31.02
CA GLU A 450 -36.93 -6.80 -31.52
C GLU A 450 -35.44 -6.95 -31.20
N LEU A 451 -35.04 -7.99 -30.48
CA LEU A 451 -33.67 -8.15 -29.98
C LEU A 451 -32.67 -8.48 -31.10
N GLU A 452 -33.14 -9.16 -32.13
CA GLU A 452 -32.39 -9.52 -33.33
C GLU A 452 -32.10 -8.29 -34.23
N SER A 453 -32.73 -7.14 -33.97
CA SER A 453 -32.49 -5.91 -34.73
C SER A 453 -31.12 -5.30 -34.38
N PRO A 454 -30.25 -5.03 -35.37
CA PRO A 454 -28.98 -4.34 -35.11
C PRO A 454 -29.18 -2.94 -34.50
N ASN A 455 -30.30 -2.29 -34.81
CA ASN A 455 -30.67 -1.02 -34.20
C ASN A 455 -30.94 -1.14 -32.69
N THR A 456 -31.51 -2.26 -32.22
CA THR A 456 -31.70 -2.53 -30.79
C THR A 456 -30.36 -2.68 -30.09
N LEU A 457 -29.44 -3.44 -30.67
CA LEU A 457 -28.10 -3.65 -30.11
C LEU A 457 -27.31 -2.34 -30.03
N ARG A 458 -27.43 -1.49 -31.05
CA ARG A 458 -26.84 -0.14 -31.03
C ARG A 458 -27.48 0.76 -29.98
N ASN A 459 -28.80 0.69 -29.77
CA ASN A 459 -29.44 1.42 -28.68
C ASN A 459 -28.94 0.94 -27.30
N LEU A 460 -28.66 -0.35 -27.12
CA LEU A 460 -28.16 -0.89 -25.86
C LEU A 460 -26.75 -0.38 -25.50
N SER A 461 -25.92 -0.03 -26.49
CA SER A 461 -24.62 0.61 -26.23
C SER A 461 -24.70 2.10 -25.90
N GLU A 462 -25.87 2.73 -26.03
CA GLU A 462 -26.07 4.10 -25.56
C GLU A 462 -26.03 4.15 -24.03
N LEU A 463 -25.32 5.14 -23.49
CA LEU A 463 -25.13 5.31 -22.04
C LEU A 463 -26.46 5.31 -21.27
N ALA A 464 -27.48 5.98 -21.81
CA ALA A 464 -28.80 6.04 -21.17
C ALA A 464 -29.44 4.65 -21.03
N ALA A 465 -29.34 3.78 -22.04
CA ALA A 465 -29.88 2.43 -22.00
C ALA A 465 -29.06 1.53 -21.07
N THR A 466 -27.74 1.53 -21.23
CA THR A 466 -26.81 0.76 -20.38
C THR A 466 -26.97 1.11 -18.90
N ARG A 467 -26.96 2.40 -18.56
CA ARG A 467 -27.11 2.88 -17.18
C ARG A 467 -28.46 2.52 -16.60
N THR A 468 -29.55 2.80 -17.32
CA THR A 468 -30.91 2.48 -16.86
C THR A 468 -31.06 0.99 -16.60
N LEU A 469 -30.57 0.13 -17.50
CA LEU A 469 -30.62 -1.32 -17.33
C LEU A 469 -29.86 -1.75 -16.07
N ILE A 470 -28.58 -1.38 -15.95
CA ILE A 470 -27.75 -1.83 -14.84
C ILE A 470 -28.27 -1.29 -13.49
N GLU A 471 -28.55 0.01 -13.38
CA GLU A 471 -29.04 0.61 -12.14
C GLU A 471 -30.40 0.05 -11.72
N THR A 472 -31.33 -0.16 -12.65
CA THR A 472 -32.65 -0.72 -12.35
C THR A 472 -32.54 -2.14 -11.77
N PHE A 473 -31.73 -2.99 -12.40
CA PHE A 473 -31.51 -4.35 -11.91
C PHE A 473 -30.72 -4.38 -10.61
N LYS A 474 -29.67 -3.56 -10.45
CA LYS A 474 -28.93 -3.44 -9.18
C LYS A 474 -29.87 -3.04 -8.04
N LYS A 475 -30.67 -1.99 -8.24
CA LYS A 475 -31.64 -1.50 -7.25
C LYS A 475 -32.65 -2.59 -6.87
N ALA A 476 -33.23 -3.27 -7.86
CA ALA A 476 -34.26 -4.28 -7.60
C ALA A 476 -33.70 -5.56 -6.96
N ILE A 477 -32.51 -6.01 -7.38
CA ILE A 477 -31.87 -7.19 -6.77
C ILE A 477 -31.41 -6.86 -5.35
N ASN A 478 -30.84 -5.68 -5.10
CA ASN A 478 -30.51 -5.26 -3.73
C ASN A 478 -31.79 -5.21 -2.87
N ALA A 479 -32.90 -4.66 -3.38
CA ALA A 479 -34.18 -4.64 -2.66
C ALA A 479 -34.75 -6.04 -2.34
N LEU A 480 -34.49 -7.03 -3.19
CA LEU A 480 -34.92 -8.42 -2.97
C LEU A 480 -33.98 -9.20 -2.04
N THR A 481 -32.68 -8.98 -2.18
CA THR A 481 -31.67 -9.83 -1.52
C THR A 481 -31.23 -9.27 -0.19
N VAL A 482 -31.26 -7.95 0.00
CA VAL A 482 -30.87 -7.35 1.27
C VAL A 482 -32.04 -7.47 2.25
N GLN A 483 -31.83 -8.25 3.31
CA GLN A 483 -32.77 -8.34 4.40
C GLN A 483 -32.16 -7.77 5.68
N ASP A 484 -32.99 -7.06 6.44
CA ASP A 484 -32.74 -6.76 7.83
C ASP A 484 -33.39 -7.84 8.69
N ARG A 485 -32.60 -8.54 9.49
CA ARG A 485 -33.07 -9.66 10.32
C ARG A 485 -33.97 -9.22 11.48
N GLY A 486 -34.00 -7.93 11.83
CA GLY A 486 -34.84 -7.43 12.91
C GLY A 486 -34.19 -7.51 14.28
N ASP A 487 -33.29 -8.48 14.50
CA ASP A 487 -32.64 -8.78 15.76
C ASP A 487 -31.11 -8.58 15.70
N ALA A 488 -30.58 -7.87 16.70
CA ALA A 488 -29.14 -7.73 16.93
C ALA A 488 -28.80 -8.31 18.30
N ALA A 489 -27.72 -9.10 18.38
CA ALA A 489 -27.17 -9.59 19.63
C ALA A 489 -25.74 -9.11 19.80
N ILE A 490 -25.32 -8.87 21.04
CA ILE A 490 -23.92 -8.57 21.35
C ILE A 490 -23.11 -9.85 21.16
N ARG A 491 -22.17 -9.83 20.21
CA ARG A 491 -21.28 -10.94 19.90
C ARG A 491 -19.94 -10.81 20.62
N ASP A 492 -19.45 -9.58 20.75
CA ASP A 492 -18.13 -9.29 21.32
C ASP A 492 -18.13 -7.86 21.88
N THR A 493 -17.01 -7.42 22.46
CA THR A 493 -16.82 -6.06 22.94
C THR A 493 -15.43 -5.56 22.57
N ILE A 494 -15.38 -4.45 21.84
CA ILE A 494 -14.13 -3.74 21.56
C ILE A 494 -13.77 -2.96 22.82
N LYS A 495 -12.55 -3.17 23.33
CA LYS A 495 -11.97 -2.33 24.37
C LYS A 495 -10.90 -1.46 23.73
N LEU A 496 -11.05 -0.14 23.79
CA LEU A 496 -10.09 0.76 23.13
C LEU A 496 -8.67 0.54 23.64
N ARG A 497 -8.47 0.24 24.93
CA ARG A 497 -7.16 -0.09 25.51
C ARG A 497 -6.49 -1.34 24.93
N GLN A 498 -7.20 -2.15 24.16
CA GLN A 498 -6.66 -3.33 23.47
C GLN A 498 -6.31 -3.05 22.00
N THR A 499 -6.51 -1.81 21.51
CA THR A 499 -6.14 -1.41 20.15
C THR A 499 -4.63 -1.58 19.96
N ARG A 500 -4.24 -2.25 18.87
CA ARG A 500 -2.83 -2.45 18.51
C ARG A 500 -2.23 -1.14 17.99
N PRO A 501 -0.93 -0.87 18.25
CA PRO A 501 -0.25 0.28 17.67
C PRO A 501 -0.31 0.27 16.14
N PHE A 502 -0.36 1.45 15.54
CA PHE A 502 -0.34 1.63 14.09
C PHE A 502 0.38 2.91 13.68
N VAL A 503 0.86 2.94 12.43
CA VAL A 503 1.51 4.11 11.84
C VAL A 503 0.48 5.08 11.25
N ALA A 504 0.78 6.36 11.34
CA ALA A 504 0.04 7.42 10.67
C ALA A 504 1.01 8.33 9.90
N LYS A 505 0.45 9.11 8.97
CA LYS A 505 1.18 10.16 8.27
C LYS A 505 1.67 11.21 9.27
N ASP A 506 2.83 11.81 8.99
CA ASP A 506 3.30 12.94 9.79
C ASP A 506 2.41 14.16 9.53
N GLN A 507 1.67 14.58 10.55
CA GLN A 507 0.69 15.65 10.47
C GLN A 507 0.44 16.25 11.86
N GLY A 508 -0.31 17.36 11.91
CA GLY A 508 -0.74 17.96 13.17
C GLY A 508 -1.48 16.95 14.06
N TYR A 509 -1.16 16.95 15.35
CA TYR A 509 -1.80 16.07 16.33
C TYR A 509 -2.04 16.79 17.66
N LEU A 510 -3.02 16.29 18.41
CA LEU A 510 -3.28 16.64 19.80
C LEU A 510 -2.65 15.57 20.71
N VAL A 511 -2.04 15.98 21.82
CA VAL A 511 -1.65 15.07 22.91
C VAL A 511 -2.77 15.10 23.95
N PRO A 512 -3.69 14.12 23.97
CA PRO A 512 -4.87 14.17 24.84
C PRO A 512 -4.50 13.78 26.27
N SER A 513 -5.15 14.37 27.28
CA SER A 513 -5.17 13.84 28.63
C SER A 513 -6.38 12.92 28.87
N LYS A 514 -7.48 13.16 28.14
CA LYS A 514 -8.75 12.43 28.24
C LYS A 514 -8.89 11.29 27.23
N SER A 515 -7.80 10.72 26.73
CA SER A 515 -7.87 9.58 25.80
C SER A 515 -6.87 8.49 26.16
N VAL A 516 -7.25 7.23 25.87
CA VAL A 516 -6.35 6.08 25.98
C VAL A 516 -5.18 6.16 24.99
N PHE A 517 -5.36 6.87 23.87
CA PHE A 517 -4.32 7.03 22.86
C PHE A 517 -3.27 8.07 23.30
N ASN A 518 -2.03 7.86 22.89
CA ASN A 518 -0.93 8.81 23.12
C ASN A 518 -1.11 10.11 22.31
N ARG A 519 -1.77 10.02 21.15
CA ARG A 519 -1.99 11.13 20.21
C ARG A 519 -3.35 11.00 19.51
N ILE A 520 -3.96 12.13 19.20
CA ILE A 520 -5.11 12.23 18.31
C ILE A 520 -4.72 12.96 17.02
N ILE A 521 -4.91 12.31 15.88
CA ILE A 521 -4.81 12.92 14.54
C ILE A 521 -6.20 13.08 13.95
N GLY A 522 -6.41 14.07 13.09
CA GLY A 522 -7.63 14.18 12.28
C GLY A 522 -7.31 13.84 10.83
N ASP A 523 -8.29 13.29 10.12
CA ASP A 523 -8.26 13.19 8.65
C ASP A 523 -8.55 14.55 8.02
N SER A 524 -9.15 15.47 8.79
CA SER A 524 -9.38 16.86 8.47
C SER A 524 -8.92 17.81 9.60
N PRO A 525 -8.61 19.09 9.29
CA PRO A 525 -8.36 20.10 10.32
C PRO A 525 -9.54 20.27 11.29
N PHE A 526 -10.77 20.06 10.82
CA PHE A 526 -11.98 20.16 11.64
C PHE A 526 -12.01 19.10 12.74
N GLU A 527 -11.65 17.85 12.45
CA GLU A 527 -11.60 16.79 13.45
C GLU A 527 -10.56 17.07 14.55
N LEU A 528 -9.40 17.65 14.22
CA LEU A 528 -8.43 18.08 15.22
C LEU A 528 -8.98 19.19 16.11
N LEU A 529 -9.71 20.14 15.52
CA LEU A 529 -10.37 21.21 16.24
C LEU A 529 -11.48 20.66 17.16
N PHE A 530 -12.25 19.67 16.70
CA PHE A 530 -13.26 18.96 17.47
C PHE A 530 -12.65 18.15 18.62
N ALA A 531 -11.56 17.42 18.38
CA ALA A 531 -10.81 16.72 19.43
C ALA A 531 -10.29 17.70 20.50
N SER A 532 -9.83 18.88 20.09
CA SER A 532 -9.40 19.94 20.99
C SER A 532 -10.56 20.50 21.83
N PHE A 533 -11.77 20.58 21.27
CA PHE A 533 -12.98 20.91 22.00
C PHE A 533 -13.31 19.84 23.06
N LEU A 534 -13.30 18.55 22.70
CA LEU A 534 -13.55 17.45 23.64
C LEU A 534 -12.57 17.43 24.81
N GLU A 535 -11.29 17.70 24.55
CA GLU A 535 -10.25 17.81 25.59
C GLU A 535 -10.57 18.92 26.61
N ARG A 536 -11.13 20.05 26.16
CA ARG A 536 -11.51 21.18 27.03
C ARG A 536 -12.84 21.01 27.78
N CYS A 537 -13.70 20.09 27.35
CA CYS A 537 -15.01 19.89 27.98
C CYS A 537 -14.90 19.22 29.34
N ASP A 538 -15.26 19.93 30.42
CA ASP A 538 -15.21 19.40 31.80
C ASP A 538 -16.20 18.23 32.03
N ASP A 539 -17.26 18.15 31.23
CA ASP A 539 -18.27 17.10 31.27
C ASP A 539 -17.91 15.84 30.46
N VAL A 540 -16.75 15.82 29.81
CA VAL A 540 -16.19 14.65 29.12
C VAL A 540 -15.18 13.95 30.04
N VAL A 541 -15.44 12.69 30.37
CA VAL A 541 -14.52 11.82 31.14
C VAL A 541 -13.40 11.32 30.23
N SER A 542 -13.76 10.75 29.09
CA SER A 542 -12.78 10.34 28.08
C SER A 542 -13.35 10.42 26.67
N PHE A 543 -12.47 10.50 25.68
CA PHE A 543 -12.83 10.42 24.28
C PHE A 543 -11.77 9.69 23.47
N ALA A 544 -12.13 9.25 22.26
CA ALA A 544 -11.21 8.66 21.31
C ALA A 544 -11.68 8.94 19.88
N LYS A 545 -10.73 9.11 18.96
CA LYS A 545 -11.02 8.97 17.53
C LYS A 545 -11.09 7.49 17.19
N ASN A 546 -12.08 7.11 16.42
CA ASN A 546 -12.27 5.74 15.96
C ASN A 546 -11.46 5.49 14.67
N TYR A 547 -10.17 5.22 14.86
CA TYR A 547 -9.30 4.85 13.76
C TYR A 547 -9.70 3.49 13.15
N LEU A 548 -9.35 3.25 11.89
CA LEU A 548 -9.52 1.93 11.26
C LEU A 548 -8.92 0.78 12.09
N ALA A 549 -7.86 1.05 12.87
CA ALA A 549 -7.24 0.10 13.79
C ALA A 549 -8.14 -0.33 14.96
N VAL A 550 -9.10 0.51 15.38
CA VAL A 550 -10.11 0.20 16.40
C VAL A 550 -11.13 -0.82 15.88
N ARG A 551 -11.40 -0.80 14.57
CA ARG A 551 -12.32 -1.70 13.86
C ARG A 551 -13.78 -1.57 14.28
N PHE A 552 -14.15 -0.48 14.94
CA PHE A 552 -15.55 -0.18 15.15
C PHE A 552 -16.14 0.38 13.85
N LYS A 553 -16.99 -0.42 13.22
CA LYS A 553 -17.64 -0.10 11.96
C LYS A 553 -19.08 -0.60 11.97
N LEU A 554 -19.92 0.06 11.20
CA LEU A 554 -21.32 -0.28 11.00
C LEU A 554 -21.53 -0.57 9.51
N ASP A 555 -22.13 -1.71 9.21
CA ASP A 555 -22.54 -1.98 7.83
C ASP A 555 -23.88 -1.27 7.56
N TYR A 556 -23.95 -0.52 6.45
CA TYR A 556 -25.11 0.23 6.00
C TYR A 556 -25.32 0.03 4.49
N LEU A 557 -26.50 0.42 3.99
CA LEU A 557 -26.75 0.51 2.56
C LEU A 557 -26.38 1.91 2.09
N ASN A 558 -25.46 2.02 1.14
CA ASN A 558 -25.11 3.30 0.53
C ASN A 558 -26.16 3.74 -0.49
N ALA A 559 -25.99 4.94 -1.05
CA ALA A 559 -26.90 5.53 -2.04
C ALA A 559 -27.08 4.64 -3.31
N ASP A 560 -26.09 3.80 -3.63
CA ASP A 560 -26.13 2.85 -4.74
C ASP A 560 -26.84 1.51 -4.38
N GLY A 561 -27.29 1.37 -3.14
CA GLY A 561 -27.95 0.17 -2.61
C GLY A 561 -26.99 -0.97 -2.26
N GLU A 562 -25.69 -0.72 -2.18
CA GLU A 562 -24.66 -1.69 -1.84
C GLU A 562 -24.39 -1.70 -0.34
N ILE A 563 -23.98 -2.87 0.19
CA ILE A 563 -23.55 -2.96 1.59
C ILE A 563 -22.15 -2.36 1.70
N ALA A 564 -22.05 -1.23 2.38
CA ALA A 564 -20.82 -0.52 2.65
C ALA A 564 -20.52 -0.49 4.16
N SER A 565 -19.26 -0.26 4.51
CA SER A 565 -18.85 -0.09 5.91
C SER A 565 -18.67 1.39 6.24
N TYR A 566 -19.34 1.83 7.29
CA TYR A 566 -19.27 3.17 7.87
C TYR A 566 -18.45 3.13 9.16
N PHE A 567 -17.50 4.05 9.30
CA PHE A 567 -16.67 4.23 10.49
C PHE A 567 -16.99 5.60 11.09
N PRO A 568 -17.72 5.68 12.22
CA PRO A 568 -17.92 6.94 12.93
C PRO A 568 -16.59 7.57 13.34
N ASP A 569 -16.56 8.89 13.52
CA ASP A 569 -15.31 9.61 13.77
C ASP A 569 -14.83 9.53 15.23
N PHE A 570 -15.71 9.79 16.21
CA PHE A 570 -15.32 9.83 17.63
C PHE A 570 -16.24 9.03 18.54
N LEU A 571 -15.68 8.69 19.70
CA LEU A 571 -16.34 8.04 20.82
C LEU A 571 -16.12 8.93 22.05
N VAL A 572 -17.18 9.26 22.78
CA VAL A 572 -17.14 10.19 23.92
C VAL A 572 -17.83 9.56 25.12
N LYS A 573 -17.11 9.38 26.22
CA LYS A 573 -17.62 8.89 27.50
C LYS A 573 -17.89 10.07 28.43
N LEU A 574 -19.15 10.27 28.81
CA LEU A 574 -19.54 11.29 29.81
C LEU A 574 -19.59 10.71 31.23
N SER A 575 -19.83 9.41 31.34
CA SER A 575 -19.80 8.64 32.60
C SER A 575 -19.69 7.15 32.27
N ASP A 576 -19.50 6.30 33.27
CA ASP A 576 -19.52 4.84 33.09
C ASP A 576 -20.86 4.30 32.56
N LYS A 577 -21.92 5.12 32.57
CA LYS A 577 -23.26 4.74 32.08
C LYS A 577 -23.70 5.48 30.82
N ARG A 578 -22.87 6.36 30.26
CA ARG A 578 -23.27 7.15 29.09
C ARG A 578 -22.11 7.41 28.13
N ILE A 579 -22.26 6.87 26.92
CA ILE A 579 -21.31 6.99 25.82
C ILE A 579 -22.04 7.57 24.60
N PHE A 580 -21.34 8.44 23.88
CA PHE A 580 -21.81 9.03 22.64
C PHE A 580 -20.88 8.63 21.49
N ILE A 581 -21.47 8.35 20.32
CA ILE A 581 -20.76 8.15 19.07
C ILE A 581 -20.96 9.39 18.21
N ILE A 582 -19.88 9.95 17.68
CA ILE A 582 -19.92 11.22 16.95
C ILE A 582 -19.49 11.02 15.52
N GLU A 583 -20.26 11.63 14.63
CA GLU A 583 -19.86 11.87 13.25
C GLU A 583 -19.59 13.34 13.04
N THR A 584 -18.43 13.67 12.47
CA THR A 584 -18.05 15.03 12.09
C THR A 584 -18.02 15.16 10.57
N LYS A 585 -18.58 16.25 10.03
CA LYS A 585 -18.54 16.50 8.59
C LYS A 585 -18.29 17.96 8.26
N GLY A 586 -17.29 18.20 7.41
CA GLY A 586 -17.08 19.51 6.79
C GLY A 586 -17.99 19.76 5.59
N ARG A 587 -18.44 18.69 4.92
CA ARG A 587 -19.38 18.75 3.80
C ARG A 587 -20.22 17.48 3.76
N GLU A 588 -21.51 17.64 3.51
CA GLU A 588 -22.41 16.50 3.35
C GLU A 588 -22.23 15.80 2.00
N ASP A 589 -22.17 14.47 2.08
CA ASP A 589 -22.29 13.55 0.95
C ASP A 589 -23.65 12.85 0.98
N LEU A 590 -24.03 12.21 -0.14
CA LEU A 590 -25.33 11.53 -0.29
C LEU A 590 -25.52 10.38 0.71
N ASP A 591 -24.45 9.87 1.33
CA ASP A 591 -24.50 8.77 2.28
C ASP A 591 -24.65 9.24 3.74
N VAL A 592 -24.47 10.53 4.05
CA VAL A 592 -24.59 11.04 5.43
C VAL A 592 -25.92 10.63 6.08
N PRO A 593 -27.10 10.85 5.46
CA PRO A 593 -28.37 10.42 6.05
C PRO A 593 -28.45 8.91 6.29
N LEU A 594 -27.89 8.09 5.39
CA LEU A 594 -27.90 6.63 5.47
C LEU A 594 -26.98 6.12 6.59
N LYS A 595 -25.79 6.73 6.73
CA LYS A 595 -24.86 6.48 7.84
C LYS A 595 -25.50 6.84 9.18
N MET A 596 -26.15 8.00 9.27
CA MET A 596 -26.81 8.46 10.51
C MET A 596 -28.02 7.59 10.87
N GLN A 597 -28.82 7.19 9.88
CA GLN A 597 -29.90 6.23 10.10
C GLN A 597 -29.35 4.91 10.66
N ARG A 598 -28.24 4.40 10.10
CA ARG A 598 -27.62 3.17 10.59
C ARG A 598 -27.07 3.32 12.01
N LEU A 599 -26.47 4.46 12.33
CA LEU A 599 -25.94 4.77 13.66
C LEU A 599 -27.07 4.88 14.71
N ARG A 600 -28.17 5.55 14.36
CA ARG A 600 -29.39 5.58 15.18
C ARG A 600 -29.88 4.17 15.49
N GLN A 601 -30.04 3.35 14.45
CA GLN A 601 -30.48 1.96 14.61
C GLN A 601 -29.53 1.17 15.53
N TRP A 602 -28.21 1.35 15.37
CA TRP A 602 -27.24 0.67 16.23
C TRP A 602 -27.37 1.10 17.70
N CYS A 603 -27.60 2.38 17.98
CA CYS A 603 -27.82 2.89 19.34
C CYS A 603 -29.11 2.34 19.95
N GLU A 604 -30.19 2.26 19.18
CA GLU A 604 -31.45 1.64 19.61
C GLU A 604 -31.25 0.15 19.94
N ASP A 605 -30.62 -0.60 19.03
CA ASP A 605 -30.35 -2.02 19.18
C ASP A 605 -29.52 -2.31 20.44
N VAL A 606 -28.39 -1.61 20.63
CA VAL A 606 -27.49 -1.87 21.76
C VAL A 606 -28.14 -1.49 23.09
N ASN A 607 -28.99 -0.46 23.13
CA ASN A 607 -29.72 -0.06 24.33
C ASN A 607 -30.93 -0.96 24.62
N GLN A 608 -31.43 -1.69 23.62
CA GLN A 608 -32.46 -2.72 23.82
C GLN A 608 -31.85 -4.02 24.34
N VAL A 609 -30.65 -4.38 23.89
CA VAL A 609 -29.98 -5.65 24.23
C VAL A 609 -29.31 -5.61 25.60
N GLN A 610 -28.87 -4.43 26.07
CA GLN A 610 -28.29 -4.26 27.40
C GLN A 610 -28.70 -2.93 28.05
N THR A 611 -28.57 -2.84 29.38
CA THR A 611 -28.97 -1.66 30.18
C THR A 611 -27.83 -1.08 31.03
N ASP A 612 -26.62 -1.61 30.92
CA ASP A 612 -25.46 -1.21 31.74
C ASP A 612 -24.96 0.19 31.34
N VAL A 613 -24.93 0.46 30.04
CA VAL A 613 -24.47 1.71 29.44
C VAL A 613 -25.46 2.19 28.39
N THR A 614 -25.84 3.46 28.45
CA THR A 614 -26.64 4.09 27.40
C THR A 614 -25.72 4.63 26.30
N TYR A 615 -25.90 4.14 25.08
CA TYR A 615 -25.25 4.66 23.88
C TYR A 615 -26.16 5.63 23.15
N ASP A 616 -25.62 6.75 22.73
CA ASP A 616 -26.32 7.81 22.01
C ASP A 616 -25.40 8.32 20.91
N PHE A 617 -25.88 9.19 20.02
CA PHE A 617 -25.05 9.71 18.93
C PHE A 617 -25.33 11.17 18.63
N VAL A 618 -24.35 11.87 18.07
CA VAL A 618 -24.52 13.26 17.61
C VAL A 618 -23.82 13.40 16.25
N TYR A 619 -24.53 14.01 15.31
CA TYR A 619 -23.96 14.50 14.06
C TYR A 619 -23.52 15.96 14.23
N VAL A 620 -22.30 16.27 13.82
CA VAL A 620 -21.72 17.61 13.96
C VAL A 620 -21.18 18.08 12.61
N ASP A 621 -21.91 18.98 11.96
CA ASP A 621 -21.43 19.70 10.80
C ASP A 621 -20.51 20.85 11.22
N GLN A 622 -19.52 21.15 10.37
CA GLN A 622 -18.51 22.17 10.66
C GLN A 622 -19.10 23.58 10.72
N GLU A 623 -20.04 23.91 9.84
CA GLU A 623 -20.63 25.25 9.75
C GLU A 623 -21.36 25.62 11.05
N SER A 624 -22.27 24.76 11.50
CA SER A 624 -22.98 24.93 12.75
C SER A 624 -22.04 24.89 13.96
N PHE A 625 -21.01 24.02 13.96
CA PHE A 625 -20.05 23.97 15.07
C PHE A 625 -19.29 25.30 15.23
N GLU A 626 -18.91 25.92 14.12
CA GLU A 626 -18.21 27.21 14.10
C GLU A 626 -19.13 28.39 14.46
N GLU A 627 -20.43 28.29 14.13
CA GLU A 627 -21.46 29.27 14.48
C GLU A 627 -21.84 29.21 15.97
N TYR A 628 -22.28 28.05 16.45
CA TYR A 628 -22.82 27.90 17.81
C TYR A 628 -21.73 27.89 18.89
N ARG A 629 -20.52 27.41 18.56
CA ARG A 629 -19.35 27.36 19.47
C ARG A 629 -19.68 26.84 20.87
N PRO A 630 -20.17 25.59 20.99
CA PRO A 630 -20.53 25.02 22.27
C PRO A 630 -19.34 25.03 23.23
N THR A 631 -19.64 25.18 24.52
CA THR A 631 -18.63 25.25 25.60
C THR A 631 -18.55 23.97 26.42
N SER A 632 -19.56 23.10 26.31
CA SER A 632 -19.63 21.78 26.95
C SER A 632 -20.19 20.74 25.99
N PHE A 633 -19.93 19.47 26.25
CA PHE A 633 -20.48 18.40 25.42
C PHE A 633 -22.01 18.30 25.57
N ARG A 634 -22.56 18.57 26.74
CA ARG A 634 -24.01 18.61 26.96
C ARG A 634 -24.70 19.70 26.13
N GLU A 635 -24.07 20.86 26.00
CA GLU A 635 -24.58 21.93 25.13
C GLU A 635 -24.53 21.51 23.65
N LEU A 636 -23.41 20.91 23.21
CA LEU A 636 -23.30 20.34 21.86
C LEU A 636 -24.43 19.33 21.61
N ALA A 637 -24.56 18.30 22.44
CA ALA A 637 -25.60 17.28 22.27
C ALA A 637 -27.04 17.82 22.42
N GLY A 638 -27.19 19.00 23.05
CA GLY A 638 -28.46 19.70 23.17
C GLY A 638 -28.87 20.41 21.88
N SER A 639 -27.90 21.07 21.22
CA SER A 639 -28.12 21.91 20.04
C SER A 639 -28.02 21.15 18.72
N PHE A 640 -27.19 20.11 18.66
CA PHE A 640 -26.97 19.29 17.46
C PHE A 640 -27.89 18.08 17.49
N ARG A 641 -29.14 18.29 17.04
CA ARG A 641 -30.22 17.28 17.03
C ARG A 641 -30.53 16.77 15.62
N GLU A 642 -29.76 17.21 14.63
CA GLU A 642 -29.92 16.73 13.26
C GLU A 642 -29.68 15.21 13.23
N TYR A 643 -30.63 14.47 12.67
CA TYR A 643 -30.66 13.01 12.62
C TYR A 643 -30.86 12.25 13.94
N GLN A 644 -31.23 12.89 15.05
CA GLN A 644 -31.77 12.19 16.22
C GLN A 644 -33.27 12.01 16.07
#